data_AF-A0AAU5WL13-F1
#
_entry.id   AF-A0AAU5WL13-F1
#
_cell.length_a   1.000
_cell.length_b   1.000
_cell.length_c   1.000
_cell.angle_alpha   90.00
_cell.angle_beta   90.00
_cell.angle_gamma   90.00
#
_symmetry.space_group_name_H-M   'P 1'
#
loop_
_entity.id
_entity.type
_entity.pdbx_description
1 polymer ?
#
loop_
_entity_poly.entity_id
_entity_poly.type
_entity_poly.pdbx_seq_one_letter_code
_entity_poly.pdbx_strand_id
1 'polypeptide(L)'
;MKLRGRTVVLYGDFWEIERESALRRLEALGARVADEATEETDLIVLAPGARGPIPRTDAMLRTPYLDEDALIGMLEREEAVAPPAAAPPRPFLSASELAGAQGSSAVRELLDGADWSAFTPERDVPPLRARLAGLERDEGVTGAHRLATRRLIDAGVARLLHPYGHDTEIVAHAMSPDGRHLATGSWVGDDYDAGGVLQIWEVATGRCVNAVRRIEGGVGWPGHERTIQWSADSSRIAMAHSTNSVGVWTFEGEFLAAIDVSNGNSRPSEFALSPDGRSVYYHCGTNGDGRLQGCVVPLDRGWLRWLPDHVETDHPYLMARRTPEAVRDGFAERETRDGDWKVGQWIDDPVWSPDGSRLFGANAISVDAGTREIVWYAPGTFARLSPDGRLVAAVTPRGLFLREASTGRIRCGPFALGKPVSLHWAPGRAVNRLAVLTPPTGTAETGGVHVFDGDRLVFSAQVPHSGWGGQEGDHNAWAWAPGGERAAFLTIEGSAEIWSFADPANPRLIRSVLAGGADTVYWGADDTLVVLDDVVMQFVKAETGEVVGDFYSLYVPPGPRPVEGGLVEEFEGQIFALGEDTWAMTLQPDAVIAPEGSEDELDALLAWGVGRRHAWPVRWGELRVLPDALTAAAVLDSEDGGILRESRGELEGMDGDEPAEWPPPNTASVADLFEAARGSLAGLDRYSWGSHIADHLRAAARLRARRGEPEAALILVADIPEPADRLAAASDVAVLLARAGDTRSARTAFSLARSLFPSVDQKMFDAGRAASFGAACQALGETGTAEQWFQHARASITIEPNPWQDHVAVIHAMLECGRDDLVRALLDDRSGHPSGSFFSEAEWLVYLLRTGRLDLAREFQSLPGWDVPYEVLRVFAEQGRADLMETWGDHDWAVGDELVELARRSTPPVRPSTPTDQDLRGLARRYAEIQGIPHSQRAHPIERLIERAAECGHISAALDLLELLPERGDFNDRPSAAFGAIWLLCTGFNRPPF
;
A
#
# COMPACT_ATOMS: atom_id res chain seq x y z
N MET A 1 -10.79 -16.22 -24.14
CA MET A 1 -10.52 -17.66 -24.31
C MET A 1 -11.34 -18.18 -25.49
N LYS A 2 -10.80 -19.02 -26.38
CA LYS A 2 -11.61 -19.67 -27.42
C LYS A 2 -12.54 -20.70 -26.79
N LEU A 3 -13.85 -20.46 -26.87
CA LEU A 3 -14.89 -21.26 -26.21
C LEU A 3 -15.16 -22.62 -26.90
N ARG A 4 -14.70 -22.77 -28.16
CA ARG A 4 -14.91 -24.01 -28.93
C ARG A 4 -14.29 -25.23 -28.25
N GLY A 5 -15.12 -26.24 -27.99
CA GLY A 5 -14.74 -27.55 -27.45
C GLY A 5 -14.65 -27.62 -25.93
N ARG A 6 -14.98 -26.53 -25.23
CA ARG A 6 -14.86 -26.40 -23.76
C ARG A 6 -16.18 -26.70 -23.06
N THR A 7 -16.13 -27.27 -21.86
CA THR A 7 -17.28 -27.54 -20.99
C THR A 7 -17.50 -26.40 -20.01
N VAL A 8 -18.63 -25.71 -20.09
CA VAL A 8 -18.98 -24.53 -19.27
C VAL A 8 -20.16 -24.88 -18.35
N VAL A 9 -20.15 -24.40 -17.11
CA VAL A 9 -21.26 -24.54 -16.16
C VAL A 9 -21.75 -23.16 -15.75
N LEU A 10 -23.06 -22.92 -15.86
CA LEU A 10 -23.72 -21.70 -15.39
C LEU A 10 -24.37 -21.97 -14.03
N TYR A 11 -23.95 -21.27 -12.98
CA TYR A 11 -24.33 -21.55 -11.60
C TYR A 11 -25.00 -20.35 -10.92
N GLY A 12 -26.25 -20.54 -10.46
CA GLY A 12 -27.07 -19.51 -9.84
C GLY A 12 -28.04 -18.82 -10.83
N ASP A 13 -28.69 -17.76 -10.36
CA ASP A 13 -29.71 -17.02 -11.11
C ASP A 13 -29.10 -15.78 -11.80
N PHE A 14 -29.11 -15.77 -13.13
CA PHE A 14 -28.52 -14.74 -13.98
C PHE A 14 -29.54 -13.63 -14.27
N TRP A 15 -29.13 -12.37 -14.17
CA TRP A 15 -30.03 -11.21 -14.29
C TRP A 15 -29.66 -10.25 -15.43
N GLU A 16 -28.37 -10.21 -15.81
CA GLU A 16 -27.85 -9.31 -16.85
C GLU A 16 -27.88 -9.96 -18.24
N ILE A 17 -27.66 -11.28 -18.30
CA ILE A 17 -27.89 -12.10 -19.48
C ILE A 17 -28.88 -13.20 -19.17
N GLU A 18 -29.97 -13.26 -19.94
CA GLU A 18 -30.92 -14.37 -19.83
C GLU A 18 -30.20 -15.71 -20.01
N ARG A 19 -30.35 -16.64 -19.06
CA ARG A 19 -29.67 -17.94 -19.07
C ARG A 19 -29.83 -18.69 -20.40
N GLU A 20 -31.01 -18.65 -21.01
CA GLU A 20 -31.24 -19.25 -22.32
C GLU A 20 -30.44 -18.57 -23.45
N SER A 21 -30.27 -17.25 -23.38
CA SER A 21 -29.44 -16.49 -24.31
C SER A 21 -27.96 -16.85 -24.15
N ALA A 22 -27.46 -16.91 -22.92
CA ALA A 22 -26.10 -17.35 -22.61
C ALA A 22 -25.83 -18.77 -23.15
N LEU A 23 -26.75 -19.72 -22.90
CA LEU A 23 -26.68 -21.08 -23.44
C LEU A 23 -26.54 -21.09 -24.96
N ARG A 24 -27.46 -20.41 -25.68
CA ARG A 24 -27.44 -20.36 -27.15
C ARG A 24 -26.14 -19.78 -27.70
N ARG A 25 -25.63 -18.70 -27.10
CA ARG A 25 -24.40 -18.02 -27.53
C ARG A 25 -23.17 -18.90 -27.30
N LEU A 26 -23.06 -19.53 -26.13
CA LEU A 26 -22.00 -20.48 -25.81
C LEU A 26 -21.98 -21.69 -26.78
N GLU A 27 -23.15 -22.28 -27.04
CA GLU A 27 -23.28 -23.39 -27.98
C GLU A 27 -22.95 -22.97 -29.43
N ALA A 28 -23.35 -21.77 -29.84
CA ALA A 28 -23.03 -21.22 -31.16
C ALA A 28 -21.51 -21.04 -31.36
N LEU A 29 -20.78 -20.70 -30.30
CA LEU A 29 -19.32 -20.62 -30.29
C LEU A 29 -18.64 -22.01 -30.15
N GLY A 30 -19.44 -23.07 -29.99
CA GLY A 30 -19.00 -24.47 -29.95
C GLY A 30 -18.59 -24.96 -28.56
N ALA A 31 -19.00 -24.29 -27.48
CA ALA A 31 -18.87 -24.80 -26.12
C ALA A 31 -19.95 -25.86 -25.82
N ARG A 32 -19.69 -26.73 -24.83
CA ARG A 32 -20.67 -27.65 -24.25
C ARG A 32 -21.12 -27.06 -22.92
N VAL A 33 -22.41 -26.82 -22.72
CA VAL A 33 -22.90 -26.34 -21.43
C VAL A 33 -23.45 -27.50 -20.62
N ALA A 34 -22.95 -27.67 -19.39
CA ALA A 34 -23.34 -28.74 -18.47
C ALA A 34 -24.14 -28.18 -17.28
N ASP A 35 -25.02 -29.01 -16.70
CA ASP A 35 -25.88 -28.62 -15.58
C ASP A 35 -25.16 -28.67 -14.22
N GLU A 36 -24.12 -29.51 -14.10
CA GLU A 36 -23.34 -29.68 -12.87
C GLU A 36 -21.84 -29.58 -13.13
N ALA A 37 -21.11 -29.00 -12.18
CA ALA A 37 -19.66 -28.95 -12.20
C ALA A 37 -19.06 -30.33 -11.86
N THR A 38 -18.15 -30.79 -12.70
CA THR A 38 -17.45 -32.08 -12.57
C THR A 38 -15.95 -31.89 -12.83
N GLU A 39 -15.17 -32.96 -12.75
CA GLU A 39 -13.74 -32.92 -13.09
C GLU A 39 -13.47 -32.61 -14.58
N GLU A 40 -14.48 -32.72 -15.45
CA GLU A 40 -14.38 -32.38 -16.88
C GLU A 40 -14.80 -30.93 -17.20
N THR A 41 -15.16 -30.14 -16.19
CA THR A 41 -15.57 -28.74 -16.36
C THR A 41 -14.36 -27.85 -16.62
N ASP A 42 -14.38 -27.10 -17.73
CA ASP A 42 -13.31 -26.18 -18.11
C ASP A 42 -13.51 -24.76 -17.53
N LEU A 43 -14.76 -24.39 -17.22
CA LEU A 43 -15.13 -23.04 -16.82
C LEU A 43 -16.44 -23.05 -16.01
N ILE A 44 -16.48 -22.31 -14.90
CA ILE A 44 -17.68 -22.07 -14.11
C ILE A 44 -18.02 -20.58 -14.18
N VAL A 45 -19.28 -20.26 -14.43
CA VAL A 45 -19.81 -18.90 -14.39
C VAL A 45 -20.77 -18.79 -13.22
N LEU A 46 -20.55 -17.80 -12.37
CA LEU A 46 -21.31 -17.53 -11.17
C LEU A 46 -22.26 -16.36 -11.41
N ALA A 47 -23.53 -16.56 -11.05
CA ALA A 47 -24.46 -15.47 -10.90
C ALA A 47 -24.04 -14.53 -9.75
N PRO A 48 -24.47 -13.25 -9.78
CA PRO A 48 -24.25 -12.30 -8.69
C PRO A 48 -24.67 -12.87 -7.32
N GLY A 49 -23.77 -12.80 -6.34
CA GLY A 49 -24.00 -13.30 -4.97
C GLY A 49 -23.95 -14.83 -4.82
N ALA A 50 -23.76 -15.60 -5.89
CA ALA A 50 -23.60 -17.04 -5.79
C ALA A 50 -22.19 -17.39 -5.29
N ARG A 51 -22.10 -18.20 -4.23
CA ARG A 51 -20.81 -18.70 -3.70
C ARG A 51 -20.16 -19.79 -4.58
N GLY A 52 -20.80 -20.15 -5.69
CA GLY A 52 -20.41 -21.26 -6.53
C GLY A 52 -20.66 -22.64 -5.92
N PRO A 53 -20.39 -23.71 -6.69
CA PRO A 53 -20.42 -25.07 -6.18
C PRO A 53 -19.32 -25.27 -5.13
N ILE A 54 -19.64 -25.94 -4.02
CA ILE A 54 -18.63 -26.35 -3.03
C ILE A 54 -17.64 -27.29 -3.76
N PRO A 55 -16.33 -26.96 -3.80
CA PRO A 55 -15.34 -27.80 -4.46
C PRO A 55 -15.28 -29.17 -3.78
N ARG A 56 -15.54 -30.24 -4.53
CA ARG A 56 -15.51 -31.62 -4.00
C ARG A 56 -14.22 -32.36 -4.38
N THR A 57 -13.49 -31.81 -5.32
CA THR A 57 -12.28 -32.40 -5.92
C THR A 57 -11.27 -31.30 -6.16
N ASP A 58 -9.98 -31.66 -6.16
CA ASP A 58 -8.91 -30.72 -6.50
C ASP A 58 -9.08 -30.17 -7.92
N ALA A 59 -9.70 -30.91 -8.84
CA ALA A 59 -9.99 -30.43 -10.19
C ALA A 59 -10.94 -29.21 -10.19
N MET A 60 -11.92 -29.19 -9.29
CA MET A 60 -12.86 -28.06 -9.15
C MET A 60 -12.20 -26.81 -8.53
N LEU A 61 -11.17 -27.00 -7.69
CA LEU A 61 -10.36 -25.89 -7.15
C LEU A 61 -9.50 -25.21 -8.24
N ARG A 62 -9.11 -25.97 -9.27
CA ARG A 62 -8.34 -25.51 -10.44
C ARG A 62 -9.21 -24.86 -11.53
N THR A 63 -10.53 -24.97 -11.43
CA THR A 63 -11.42 -24.51 -12.51
C THR A 63 -11.58 -22.99 -12.43
N PRO A 64 -11.43 -22.25 -13.54
CA PRO A 64 -11.74 -20.82 -13.58
C PRO A 64 -13.18 -20.52 -13.18
N TYR A 65 -13.34 -19.54 -12.27
CA TYR A 65 -14.63 -18.96 -11.93
C TYR A 65 -14.71 -17.56 -12.56
N LEU A 66 -15.75 -17.33 -13.34
CA LEU A 66 -16.13 -16.04 -13.89
C LEU A 66 -17.41 -15.57 -13.23
N ASP A 67 -17.58 -14.27 -13.07
CA ASP A 67 -18.91 -13.71 -12.82
C ASP A 67 -19.71 -13.55 -14.13
N GLU A 68 -20.96 -13.12 -13.98
CA GLU A 68 -21.90 -12.91 -15.07
C GLU A 68 -21.39 -11.87 -16.09
N ASP A 69 -20.87 -10.74 -15.60
CA ASP A 69 -20.25 -9.68 -16.42
C ASP A 69 -19.08 -10.19 -17.27
N ALA A 70 -18.23 -11.04 -16.68
CA ALA A 70 -17.09 -11.60 -17.39
C ALA A 70 -17.48 -12.57 -18.50
N LEU A 71 -18.56 -13.34 -18.30
CA LEU A 71 -19.13 -14.13 -19.39
C LEU A 71 -19.62 -13.23 -20.53
N ILE A 72 -20.35 -12.15 -20.22
CA ILE A 72 -20.89 -11.24 -21.23
C ILE A 72 -19.76 -10.61 -22.05
N GLY A 73 -18.74 -10.05 -21.37
CA GLY A 73 -17.58 -9.45 -22.03
C GLY A 73 -16.84 -10.45 -22.93
N MET A 74 -16.68 -11.69 -22.47
CA MET A 74 -16.07 -12.75 -23.27
C MET A 74 -16.90 -13.12 -24.51
N LEU A 75 -18.23 -13.23 -24.38
CA LEU A 75 -19.12 -13.53 -25.51
C LEU A 75 -19.10 -12.41 -26.55
N GLU A 76 -19.18 -11.16 -26.12
CA GLU A 76 -19.13 -10.00 -27.01
C GLU A 76 -17.83 -9.95 -27.82
N ARG A 77 -16.70 -10.27 -27.19
CA ARG A 77 -15.39 -10.32 -27.88
C ARG A 77 -15.32 -11.39 -28.97
N GLU A 78 -15.84 -12.58 -28.71
CA GLU A 78 -15.83 -13.69 -29.69
C GLU A 78 -16.88 -13.50 -30.80
N GLU A 79 -17.95 -12.76 -30.52
CA GLU A 79 -19.01 -12.43 -31.48
C GLU A 79 -18.75 -11.15 -32.29
N ALA A 80 -17.86 -10.29 -31.83
CA ALA A 80 -17.59 -8.99 -32.44
C ALA A 80 -17.10 -9.12 -33.90
N VAL A 81 -18.00 -8.79 -34.84
CA VAL A 81 -17.67 -8.20 -36.14
C VAL A 81 -17.80 -6.69 -35.98
N ALA A 82 -16.78 -5.93 -36.40
CA ALA A 82 -16.75 -4.47 -36.27
C ALA A 82 -18.11 -3.85 -36.68
N PRO A 83 -18.76 -3.04 -35.82
CA PRO A 83 -20.04 -2.46 -36.15
C PRO A 83 -19.87 -1.53 -37.36
N PRO A 84 -20.81 -1.51 -38.32
CA PRO A 84 -20.76 -0.57 -39.41
C PRO A 84 -20.86 0.85 -38.85
N ALA A 85 -19.93 1.72 -39.28
CA ALA A 85 -19.93 3.12 -38.91
C ALA A 85 -21.30 3.73 -39.20
N ALA A 86 -22.02 4.12 -38.14
CA ALA A 86 -23.21 4.94 -38.27
C ALA A 86 -22.81 6.23 -38.99
N ALA A 87 -23.65 6.68 -39.94
CA ALA A 87 -23.40 7.92 -40.67
C ALA A 87 -23.17 9.06 -39.66
N PRO A 88 -22.11 9.88 -39.82
CA PRO A 88 -21.72 10.82 -38.79
C PRO A 88 -22.84 11.85 -38.59
N PRO A 89 -23.24 12.12 -37.33
CA PRO A 89 -24.05 13.28 -37.02
C PRO A 89 -23.32 14.55 -37.48
N ARG A 90 -24.07 15.63 -37.66
CA ARG A 90 -23.49 16.92 -38.06
C ARG A 90 -22.41 17.30 -37.04
N PRO A 91 -21.15 17.58 -37.46
CA PRO A 91 -20.08 17.87 -36.51
C PRO A 91 -20.35 19.21 -35.80
N PHE A 92 -19.87 19.33 -34.55
CA PHE A 92 -20.04 20.53 -33.70
C PHE A 92 -19.54 21.81 -34.38
N LEU A 93 -18.25 22.13 -34.26
CA LEU A 93 -17.57 23.24 -34.94
C LEU A 93 -16.23 22.70 -35.44
N SER A 94 -15.85 23.07 -36.67
CA SER A 94 -14.53 22.73 -37.17
C SER A 94 -13.44 23.63 -36.58
N ALA A 95 -12.23 23.10 -36.46
CA ALA A 95 -11.07 23.90 -36.06
C ALA A 95 -10.83 25.11 -36.99
N SER A 96 -11.18 24.99 -38.28
CA SER A 96 -11.12 26.10 -39.25
C SER A 96 -12.15 27.20 -38.98
N GLU A 97 -13.37 26.84 -38.58
CA GLU A 97 -14.41 27.83 -38.21
C GLU A 97 -13.99 28.60 -36.96
N LEU A 98 -13.49 27.89 -35.94
CA LEU A 98 -12.96 28.50 -34.72
C LEU A 98 -11.76 29.43 -34.99
N ALA A 99 -10.81 29.00 -35.83
CA ALA A 99 -9.67 29.81 -36.22
C ALA A 99 -10.06 31.03 -37.08
N GLY A 100 -11.13 30.91 -37.87
CA GLY A 100 -11.65 31.97 -38.74
C GLY A 100 -12.36 33.10 -37.99
N ALA A 101 -12.98 32.81 -36.84
CA ALA A 101 -13.68 33.81 -36.04
C ALA A 101 -12.71 34.77 -35.34
N GLN A 102 -12.76 36.05 -35.74
CA GLN A 102 -11.91 37.11 -35.21
C GLN A 102 -12.59 37.83 -34.04
N GLY A 103 -11.86 37.89 -32.91
CA GLY A 103 -12.30 38.52 -31.68
C GLY A 103 -13.41 37.80 -30.91
N SER A 104 -13.66 38.26 -29.69
CA SER A 104 -14.57 37.60 -28.74
C SER A 104 -16.04 37.53 -29.20
N SER A 105 -16.53 38.56 -29.91
CA SER A 105 -17.92 38.61 -30.38
C SER A 105 -18.22 37.55 -31.45
N ALA A 106 -17.31 37.36 -32.42
CA ALA A 106 -17.48 36.36 -33.49
C ALA A 106 -17.40 34.93 -32.93
N VAL A 107 -16.47 34.68 -32.00
CA VAL A 107 -16.36 33.36 -31.35
C VAL A 107 -17.62 33.08 -30.52
N ARG A 108 -18.15 34.07 -29.78
CA ARG A 108 -19.40 33.90 -29.04
C ARG A 108 -20.57 33.57 -29.97
N GLU A 109 -20.72 34.28 -31.08
CA GLU A 109 -21.79 34.02 -32.07
C GLU A 109 -21.69 32.61 -32.66
N LEU A 110 -20.48 32.13 -32.96
CA LEU A 110 -20.27 30.74 -33.37
C LEU A 110 -20.71 29.74 -32.29
N LEU A 111 -20.32 29.97 -31.03
CA LEU A 111 -20.67 29.08 -29.92
C LEU A 111 -22.18 29.08 -29.62
N ASP A 112 -22.85 30.22 -29.77
CA ASP A 112 -24.30 30.36 -29.62
C ASP A 112 -25.05 29.61 -30.75
N GLY A 113 -24.50 29.60 -31.96
CA GLY A 113 -25.06 28.88 -33.12
C GLY A 113 -24.68 27.41 -33.24
N ALA A 114 -23.78 26.91 -32.39
CA ALA A 114 -23.24 25.56 -32.47
C ALA A 114 -24.19 24.50 -31.89
N ASP A 115 -24.15 23.30 -32.46
CA ASP A 115 -24.92 22.15 -31.96
C ASP A 115 -24.15 21.39 -30.88
N TRP A 116 -24.30 21.82 -29.63
CA TRP A 116 -23.63 21.21 -28.47
C TRP A 116 -24.03 19.74 -28.23
N SER A 117 -25.13 19.24 -28.83
CA SER A 117 -25.46 17.81 -28.76
C SER A 117 -24.50 16.92 -29.56
N ALA A 118 -23.75 17.52 -30.50
CA ALA A 118 -22.70 16.86 -31.26
C ALA A 118 -21.29 17.03 -30.67
N PHE A 119 -21.17 17.68 -29.50
CA PHE A 119 -19.90 17.94 -28.83
C PHE A 119 -19.28 16.64 -28.30
N THR A 120 -17.98 16.47 -28.53
CA THR A 120 -17.20 15.33 -28.02
C THR A 120 -15.92 15.86 -27.39
N PRO A 121 -15.70 15.67 -26.06
CA PRO A 121 -14.57 16.27 -25.36
C PRO A 121 -13.21 16.05 -26.03
N GLU A 122 -12.91 14.82 -26.43
CA GLU A 122 -11.64 14.40 -27.04
C GLU A 122 -11.35 15.11 -28.37
N ARG A 123 -12.42 15.35 -29.15
CA ARG A 123 -12.33 15.96 -30.48
C ARG A 123 -12.32 17.49 -30.39
N ASP A 124 -13.20 18.05 -29.57
CA ASP A 124 -13.60 19.44 -29.66
C ASP A 124 -12.94 20.34 -28.60
N VAL A 125 -12.55 19.81 -27.43
CA VAL A 125 -11.89 20.61 -26.40
C VAL A 125 -10.54 21.15 -26.86
N PRO A 126 -9.62 20.36 -27.46
CA PRO A 126 -8.31 20.89 -27.84
C PRO A 126 -8.36 22.12 -28.75
N PRO A 127 -9.08 22.13 -29.90
CA PRO A 127 -9.15 23.32 -30.75
C PRO A 127 -9.94 24.47 -30.11
N LEU A 128 -10.99 24.18 -29.34
CA LEU A 128 -11.79 25.21 -28.66
C LEU A 128 -10.97 25.90 -27.56
N ARG A 129 -10.31 25.13 -26.69
CA ARG A 129 -9.44 25.63 -25.62
C ARG A 129 -8.30 26.47 -26.19
N ALA A 130 -7.63 25.99 -27.25
CA ALA A 130 -6.58 26.76 -27.91
C ALA A 130 -7.09 28.11 -28.44
N ARG A 131 -8.29 28.14 -29.04
CA ARG A 131 -8.88 29.37 -29.55
C ARG A 131 -9.24 30.35 -28.44
N LEU A 132 -9.83 29.88 -27.35
CA LEU A 132 -10.18 30.67 -26.18
C LEU A 132 -8.95 31.18 -25.44
N ALA A 133 -7.91 30.36 -25.24
CA ALA A 133 -6.63 30.82 -24.68
C ALA A 133 -5.99 31.94 -25.53
N GLY A 134 -6.15 31.88 -26.86
CA GLY A 134 -5.78 32.99 -27.74
C GLY A 134 -6.59 34.26 -27.47
N LEU A 135 -7.92 34.15 -27.33
CA LEU A 135 -8.78 35.29 -26.97
C LEU A 135 -8.43 35.86 -25.61
N GLU A 136 -8.15 35.02 -24.62
CA GLU A 136 -7.76 35.46 -23.28
C GLU A 136 -6.48 36.30 -23.33
N ARG A 137 -5.47 35.89 -24.10
CA ARG A 137 -4.24 36.68 -24.28
C ARG A 137 -4.49 38.04 -24.94
N ASP A 138 -5.46 38.11 -25.85
CA ASP A 138 -5.70 39.31 -26.67
C ASP A 138 -6.71 40.28 -26.03
N GLU A 139 -7.73 39.76 -25.33
CA GLU A 139 -8.90 40.51 -24.83
C GLU A 139 -9.26 40.21 -23.37
N GLY A 140 -8.53 39.32 -22.68
CA GLY A 140 -8.88 38.82 -21.36
C GLY A 140 -10.06 37.83 -21.37
N VAL A 141 -10.57 37.48 -20.18
CA VAL A 141 -11.73 36.58 -20.05
C VAL A 141 -13.01 37.29 -20.50
N THR A 142 -13.48 36.94 -21.69
CA THR A 142 -14.70 37.49 -22.30
C THR A 142 -15.93 36.62 -22.12
N GLY A 143 -17.10 37.13 -22.56
CA GLY A 143 -18.36 36.37 -22.57
C GLY A 143 -18.36 35.10 -23.43
N ALA A 144 -17.39 34.92 -24.34
CA ALA A 144 -17.23 33.66 -25.09
C ALA A 144 -16.77 32.52 -24.16
N HIS A 145 -15.83 32.80 -23.25
CA HIS A 145 -15.36 31.86 -22.24
C HIS A 145 -16.49 31.43 -21.32
N ARG A 146 -17.24 32.42 -20.80
CA ARG A 146 -18.37 32.22 -19.90
C ARG A 146 -19.45 31.34 -20.53
N LEU A 147 -19.77 31.60 -21.81
CA LEU A 147 -20.73 30.80 -22.57
C LEU A 147 -20.24 29.36 -22.77
N ALA A 148 -19.00 29.18 -23.22
CA ALA A 148 -18.44 27.84 -23.43
C ALA A 148 -18.44 27.02 -22.13
N THR A 149 -17.95 27.60 -21.03
CA THR A 149 -17.91 26.91 -19.73
C THR A 149 -19.32 26.52 -19.26
N ARG A 150 -20.29 27.44 -19.36
CA ARG A 150 -21.69 27.15 -19.00
C ARG A 150 -22.26 26.00 -19.85
N ARG A 151 -21.99 25.97 -21.15
CA ARG A 151 -22.43 24.89 -22.04
C ARG A 151 -21.82 23.53 -21.68
N LEU A 152 -20.56 23.50 -21.27
CA LEU A 152 -19.89 22.28 -20.82
C LEU A 152 -20.47 21.76 -19.50
N ILE A 153 -20.80 22.66 -18.57
CA ILE A 153 -21.49 22.33 -17.31
C ILE A 153 -22.92 21.82 -17.61
N ASP A 154 -23.69 22.55 -18.43
CA ASP A 154 -25.07 22.19 -18.82
C ASP A 154 -25.12 20.83 -19.53
N ALA A 155 -24.08 20.47 -20.28
CA ALA A 155 -23.95 19.18 -20.96
C ALA A 155 -23.52 18.03 -20.04
N GLY A 156 -23.19 18.30 -18.77
CA GLY A 156 -22.76 17.30 -17.78
C GLY A 156 -21.37 16.73 -18.06
N VAL A 157 -20.55 17.39 -18.88
CA VAL A 157 -19.21 16.90 -19.25
C VAL A 157 -18.08 17.61 -18.51
N ALA A 158 -18.36 18.67 -17.74
CA ALA A 158 -17.38 19.37 -16.92
C ALA A 158 -17.66 19.14 -15.43
N ARG A 159 -16.62 18.78 -14.67
CA ARG A 159 -16.66 18.64 -13.22
C ARG A 159 -15.53 19.46 -12.59
N LEU A 160 -15.79 20.13 -11.48
CA LEU A 160 -14.73 20.83 -10.74
C LEU A 160 -13.87 19.81 -9.98
N LEU A 161 -12.54 19.90 -10.13
CA LEU A 161 -11.56 18.98 -9.54
C LEU A 161 -10.41 19.74 -8.86
N HIS A 162 -9.87 19.16 -7.79
CA HIS A 162 -8.70 19.64 -7.06
C HIS A 162 -7.55 18.62 -7.11
N PRO A 163 -6.31 19.04 -6.79
CA PRO A 163 -5.14 18.16 -6.87
C PRO A 163 -4.99 17.20 -5.67
N TYR A 164 -5.57 17.52 -4.52
CA TYR A 164 -5.35 16.78 -3.26
C TYR A 164 -6.29 15.58 -3.06
N GLY A 165 -6.21 14.58 -3.93
CA GLY A 165 -7.06 13.38 -3.82
C GLY A 165 -6.46 12.27 -2.95
N HIS A 166 -5.14 12.22 -2.78
CA HIS A 166 -4.47 11.16 -2.06
C HIS A 166 -4.46 11.41 -0.54
N ASP A 167 -5.00 10.46 0.23
CA ASP A 167 -5.05 10.49 1.70
C ASP A 167 -3.83 9.81 2.36
N THR A 168 -3.01 9.13 1.55
CA THR A 168 -1.74 8.47 1.90
C THR A 168 -0.70 8.76 0.80
N GLU A 169 0.54 8.33 1.01
CA GLU A 169 1.63 8.53 0.07
C GLU A 169 1.30 8.01 -1.34
N ILE A 170 1.81 8.71 -2.35
CA ILE A 170 1.75 8.26 -3.74
C ILE A 170 2.76 7.13 -3.89
N VAL A 171 2.25 5.90 -4.03
CA VAL A 171 3.08 4.69 -4.13
C VAL A 171 3.15 4.13 -5.55
N ALA A 172 2.36 4.71 -6.47
CA ALA A 172 2.21 4.21 -7.83
C ALA A 172 2.03 5.36 -8.80
N HIS A 173 2.72 5.33 -9.93
CA HIS A 173 2.52 6.34 -10.96
C HIS A 173 2.98 5.86 -12.33
N ALA A 174 2.30 6.29 -13.39
CA ALA A 174 2.65 5.90 -14.75
C ALA A 174 2.26 6.98 -15.77
N MET A 175 3.20 7.32 -16.65
CA MET A 175 2.94 8.17 -17.80
C MET A 175 2.18 7.41 -18.89
N SER A 176 1.13 8.03 -19.42
CA SER A 176 0.42 7.55 -20.60
C SER A 176 1.35 7.44 -21.83
N PRO A 177 1.19 6.46 -22.73
CA PRO A 177 2.06 6.27 -23.89
C PRO A 177 2.07 7.43 -24.88
N ASP A 178 1.00 8.21 -24.95
CA ASP A 178 0.93 9.44 -25.73
C ASP A 178 1.56 10.65 -25.02
N GLY A 179 2.01 10.50 -23.77
CA GLY A 179 2.75 11.49 -22.99
C GLY A 179 1.91 12.67 -22.51
N ARG A 180 0.58 12.60 -22.61
CA ARG A 180 -0.33 13.70 -22.30
C ARG A 180 -0.91 13.63 -20.90
N HIS A 181 -0.98 12.43 -20.34
CA HIS A 181 -1.52 12.16 -19.02
C HIS A 181 -0.52 11.43 -18.13
N LEU A 182 -0.62 11.68 -16.82
CA LEU A 182 0.05 10.93 -15.78
C LEU A 182 -1.03 10.36 -14.85
N ALA A 183 -0.93 9.07 -14.53
CA ALA A 183 -1.72 8.46 -13.46
C ALA A 183 -0.89 8.44 -12.17
N THR A 184 -1.50 8.73 -11.03
CA THR A 184 -0.94 8.58 -9.69
C THR A 184 -1.91 7.77 -8.83
N GLY A 185 -1.38 6.89 -7.98
CA GLY A 185 -2.12 5.99 -7.13
C GLY A 185 -1.57 6.00 -5.71
N SER A 186 -2.47 5.92 -4.73
CA SER A 186 -2.11 5.83 -3.32
C SER A 186 -2.54 4.49 -2.71
N TRP A 187 -1.75 4.03 -1.75
CA TRP A 187 -2.07 2.83 -0.98
C TRP A 187 -3.22 3.11 0.00
N VAL A 188 -3.83 2.07 0.53
CA VAL A 188 -4.98 2.22 1.43
C VAL A 188 -4.58 2.49 2.89
N GLY A 189 -3.31 2.30 3.24
CA GLY A 189 -2.86 2.33 4.64
C GLY A 189 -3.35 1.10 5.41
N ASP A 190 -3.50 1.24 6.73
CA ASP A 190 -4.01 0.17 7.59
C ASP A 190 -5.54 -0.02 7.49
N ASP A 191 -6.26 0.93 6.88
CA ASP A 191 -7.72 0.97 6.78
C ASP A 191 -8.21 0.49 5.40
N TYR A 192 -8.15 -0.82 5.15
CA TYR A 192 -8.49 -1.41 3.84
C TYR A 192 -9.88 -1.03 3.29
N ASP A 193 -10.82 -0.67 4.16
CA ASP A 193 -12.20 -0.29 3.80
C ASP A 193 -12.30 1.15 3.27
N ALA A 194 -11.32 2.01 3.56
CA ALA A 194 -11.25 3.36 2.99
C ALA A 194 -11.04 3.34 1.47
N GLY A 195 -10.31 2.33 0.97
CA GLY A 195 -9.92 2.20 -0.43
C GLY A 195 -8.85 3.22 -0.87
N GLY A 196 -8.29 3.00 -2.06
CA GLY A 196 -7.30 3.88 -2.66
C GLY A 196 -7.89 4.89 -3.64
N VAL A 197 -7.03 5.80 -4.10
CA VAL A 197 -7.39 6.83 -5.07
C VAL A 197 -6.46 6.74 -6.27
N LEU A 198 -7.04 6.74 -7.46
CA LEU A 198 -6.37 7.00 -8.73
C LEU A 198 -6.65 8.43 -9.15
N GLN A 199 -5.63 9.26 -9.32
CA GLN A 199 -5.75 10.57 -9.96
C GLN A 199 -5.10 10.55 -11.34
N ILE A 200 -5.70 11.29 -12.29
CA ILE A 200 -5.17 11.47 -13.64
C ILE A 200 -4.94 12.96 -13.87
N TRP A 201 -3.75 13.28 -14.35
CA TRP A 201 -3.25 14.64 -14.54
C TRP A 201 -3.03 14.92 -16.02
N GLU A 202 -3.49 16.07 -16.53
CA GLU A 202 -3.08 16.56 -17.84
C GLU A 202 -1.70 17.23 -17.70
N VAL A 203 -0.68 16.57 -18.25
CA VAL A 203 0.73 16.94 -18.10
C VAL A 203 1.03 18.33 -18.67
N ALA A 204 0.34 18.72 -19.74
CA ALA A 204 0.54 20.02 -20.38
C ALA A 204 0.19 21.21 -19.46
N THR A 205 -0.80 21.04 -18.58
CA THR A 205 -1.34 22.09 -17.71
C THR A 205 -1.01 21.88 -16.23
N GLY A 206 -0.52 20.69 -15.85
CA GLY A 206 -0.30 20.34 -14.45
C GLY A 206 -1.59 20.29 -13.64
N ARG A 207 -2.71 19.88 -14.25
CA ARG A 207 -4.03 19.90 -13.60
C ARG A 207 -4.59 18.48 -13.46
N CYS A 208 -5.20 18.20 -12.31
CA CYS A 208 -6.02 17.01 -12.11
C CYS A 208 -7.25 17.09 -13.04
N VAL A 209 -7.46 16.06 -13.86
CA VAL A 209 -8.56 15.96 -14.83
C VAL A 209 -9.48 14.79 -14.56
N ASN A 210 -9.05 13.80 -13.77
CA ASN A 210 -9.90 12.73 -13.27
C ASN A 210 -9.45 12.28 -11.87
N ALA A 211 -10.40 11.78 -11.08
CA ALA A 211 -10.14 11.12 -9.82
C ALA A 211 -11.14 9.97 -9.63
N VAL A 212 -10.63 8.76 -9.39
CA VAL A 212 -11.41 7.56 -9.07
C VAL A 212 -11.06 7.19 -7.64
N ARG A 213 -12.02 7.33 -6.74
CA ARG A 213 -11.86 7.07 -5.30
C ARG A 213 -12.42 5.71 -4.91
N ARG A 214 -12.13 5.29 -3.68
CA ARG A 214 -12.64 4.07 -3.05
C ARG A 214 -12.33 2.81 -3.87
N ILE A 215 -11.15 2.77 -4.48
CA ILE A 215 -10.66 1.57 -5.17
C ILE A 215 -10.31 0.54 -4.10
N GLU A 216 -11.07 -0.55 -4.06
CA GLU A 216 -10.99 -1.57 -3.01
C GLU A 216 -9.55 -2.05 -2.76
N GLY A 217 -9.08 -1.90 -1.53
CA GLY A 217 -7.74 -2.34 -1.09
C GLY A 217 -6.57 -1.57 -1.72
N GLY A 218 -6.78 -0.36 -2.22
CA GLY A 218 -5.71 0.56 -2.61
C GLY A 218 -5.33 0.53 -4.09
N VAL A 219 -4.50 1.48 -4.52
CA VAL A 219 -3.84 1.48 -5.84
C VAL A 219 -2.33 1.37 -5.62
N GLY A 220 -1.75 0.21 -5.95
CA GLY A 220 -0.34 -0.07 -5.73
C GLY A 220 0.01 -0.45 -4.29
N TRP A 221 1.31 -0.47 -3.98
CA TRP A 221 1.85 -0.84 -2.67
C TRP A 221 3.22 -0.18 -2.45
N PRO A 222 3.56 0.30 -1.23
CA PRO A 222 4.84 0.95 -0.95
C PRO A 222 6.05 0.08 -1.35
N GLY A 223 6.99 0.64 -2.11
CA GLY A 223 8.21 -0.06 -2.55
C GLY A 223 7.99 -1.09 -3.67
N HIS A 224 6.81 -1.12 -4.31
CA HIS A 224 6.54 -1.94 -5.48
C HIS A 224 6.31 -1.08 -6.72
N GLU A 225 7.00 -1.43 -7.79
CA GLU A 225 7.03 -0.64 -9.02
C GLU A 225 6.11 -1.22 -10.10
N ARG A 226 5.76 -0.40 -11.11
CA ARG A 226 4.95 -0.74 -12.29
C ARG A 226 3.58 -1.29 -11.93
N THR A 227 3.03 -0.78 -10.83
CA THR A 227 1.73 -1.17 -10.30
C THR A 227 0.57 -0.48 -11.02
N ILE A 228 0.86 0.53 -11.85
CA ILE A 228 -0.07 1.12 -12.83
C ILE A 228 0.51 0.95 -14.24
N GLN A 229 -0.31 0.52 -15.20
CA GLN A 229 0.10 0.40 -16.61
C GLN A 229 -1.02 0.85 -17.55
N TRP A 230 -0.64 1.53 -18.62
CA TRP A 230 -1.57 2.02 -19.64
C TRP A 230 -1.63 1.09 -20.84
N SER A 231 -2.80 1.00 -21.49
CA SER A 231 -2.88 0.45 -22.84
C SER A 231 -2.16 1.36 -23.84
N ALA A 232 -1.71 0.82 -24.98
CA ALA A 232 -0.92 1.57 -25.95
C ALA A 232 -1.68 2.74 -26.60
N ASP A 233 -3.01 2.72 -26.56
CA ASP A 233 -3.89 3.80 -27.02
C ASP A 233 -4.31 4.79 -25.91
N SER A 234 -3.72 4.69 -24.72
CA SER A 234 -4.03 5.52 -23.54
C SER A 234 -5.52 5.48 -23.12
N SER A 235 -6.27 4.44 -23.49
CA SER A 235 -7.70 4.33 -23.20
C SER A 235 -8.05 3.49 -21.98
N ARG A 236 -7.14 2.63 -21.52
CA ARG A 236 -7.32 1.73 -20.39
C ARG A 236 -6.13 1.80 -19.43
N ILE A 237 -6.41 1.56 -18.16
CA ILE A 237 -5.44 1.59 -17.07
C ILE A 237 -5.57 0.28 -16.29
N ALA A 238 -4.50 -0.52 -16.26
CA ALA A 238 -4.36 -1.65 -15.36
C ALA A 238 -3.70 -1.22 -14.07
N MET A 239 -4.21 -1.71 -12.93
CA MET A 239 -3.69 -1.36 -11.61
C MET A 239 -3.64 -2.58 -10.71
N ALA A 240 -2.58 -2.72 -9.92
CA ALA A 240 -2.58 -3.62 -8.78
C ALA A 240 -3.44 -3.03 -7.65
N HIS A 241 -4.36 -3.83 -7.11
CA HIS A 241 -5.23 -3.44 -5.99
C HIS A 241 -5.54 -4.65 -5.11
N SER A 242 -6.11 -4.42 -3.91
CA SER A 242 -6.45 -5.48 -2.95
C SER A 242 -5.28 -6.42 -2.64
N THR A 243 -4.06 -5.86 -2.59
CA THR A 243 -2.75 -6.53 -2.39
C THR A 243 -2.35 -7.51 -3.49
N ASN A 244 -3.28 -8.29 -4.05
CA ASN A 244 -3.01 -9.42 -4.93
C ASN A 244 -3.79 -9.40 -6.24
N SER A 245 -4.69 -8.44 -6.44
CA SER A 245 -5.52 -8.38 -7.63
C SER A 245 -4.91 -7.43 -8.65
N VAL A 246 -5.20 -7.67 -9.93
CA VAL A 246 -4.97 -6.69 -10.99
C VAL A 246 -6.30 -6.41 -11.67
N GLY A 247 -6.71 -5.16 -11.60
CA GLY A 247 -7.92 -4.65 -12.23
C GLY A 247 -7.59 -3.80 -13.45
N VAL A 248 -8.54 -3.63 -14.36
CA VAL A 248 -8.48 -2.69 -15.49
C VAL A 248 -9.68 -1.78 -15.46
N TRP A 249 -9.44 -0.49 -15.65
CA TRP A 249 -10.43 0.55 -15.78
C TRP A 249 -10.33 1.22 -17.15
N THR A 250 -11.43 1.83 -17.59
CA THR A 250 -11.36 2.84 -18.65
C THR A 250 -10.65 4.09 -18.13
N PHE A 251 -10.17 4.92 -19.05
CA PHE A 251 -9.66 6.25 -18.71
C PHE A 251 -10.65 7.05 -17.85
N GLU A 252 -11.95 6.94 -18.14
CA GLU A 252 -13.03 7.65 -17.44
C GLU A 252 -13.26 7.13 -16.00
N GLY A 253 -12.59 6.04 -15.61
CA GLY A 253 -12.69 5.44 -14.28
C GLY A 253 -13.75 4.36 -14.16
N GLU A 254 -14.28 3.85 -15.26
CA GLU A 254 -15.22 2.73 -15.23
C GLU A 254 -14.45 1.43 -15.03
N PHE A 255 -14.80 0.67 -14.00
CA PHE A 255 -14.25 -0.67 -13.81
C PHE A 255 -14.63 -1.56 -14.99
N LEU A 256 -13.64 -2.22 -15.59
CA LEU A 256 -13.87 -3.20 -16.63
C LEU A 256 -13.78 -4.60 -16.04
N ALA A 257 -12.60 -5.03 -15.59
CA ALA A 257 -12.37 -6.39 -15.15
C ALA A 257 -11.29 -6.49 -14.08
N ALA A 258 -11.29 -7.56 -13.28
CA ALA A 258 -10.23 -7.88 -12.34
C ALA A 258 -9.89 -9.37 -12.31
N ILE A 259 -8.65 -9.66 -11.93
CA ILE A 259 -8.16 -11.02 -11.69
C ILE A 259 -7.69 -11.17 -10.24
N ASP A 260 -8.09 -12.26 -9.59
CA ASP A 260 -7.53 -12.74 -8.33
C ASP A 260 -7.06 -14.18 -8.52
N VAL A 261 -5.78 -14.33 -8.84
CA VAL A 261 -5.21 -15.62 -9.26
C VAL A 261 -3.94 -15.95 -8.50
N SER A 262 -3.91 -15.64 -7.20
CA SER A 262 -2.81 -15.96 -6.29
C SER A 262 -3.31 -16.76 -5.09
N ASN A 263 -2.39 -17.43 -4.39
CA ASN A 263 -2.69 -18.10 -3.12
C ASN A 263 -2.48 -17.16 -1.92
N GLY A 264 -3.03 -15.94 -2.00
CA GLY A 264 -2.91 -14.95 -0.93
C GLY A 264 -1.49 -14.42 -0.76
N ASN A 265 -0.87 -13.93 -1.84
CA ASN A 265 0.42 -13.25 -1.75
C ASN A 265 0.34 -12.11 -0.71
N SER A 266 1.44 -11.81 -0.02
CA SER A 266 1.46 -10.68 0.93
C SER A 266 1.80 -9.35 0.26
N ARG A 267 1.96 -9.32 -1.08
CA ARG A 267 2.44 -8.19 -1.89
C ARG A 267 1.94 -8.30 -3.34
N PRO A 268 1.84 -7.18 -4.08
CA PRO A 268 1.45 -7.21 -5.48
C PRO A 268 2.37 -8.07 -6.35
N SER A 269 1.75 -8.92 -7.16
CA SER A 269 2.45 -9.72 -8.14
C SER A 269 2.85 -8.90 -9.36
N GLU A 270 3.98 -9.24 -9.97
CA GLU A 270 4.39 -8.64 -11.24
C GLU A 270 3.36 -8.93 -12.34
N PHE A 271 2.97 -7.89 -13.07
CA PHE A 271 2.04 -8.02 -14.19
C PHE A 271 2.45 -7.18 -15.40
N ALA A 272 1.87 -7.49 -16.57
CA ALA A 272 2.04 -6.71 -17.79
C ALA A 272 0.73 -6.62 -18.57
N LEU A 273 0.22 -5.41 -18.79
CA LEU A 273 -0.96 -5.16 -19.62
C LEU A 273 -0.60 -5.28 -21.11
N SER A 274 -1.42 -5.98 -21.89
CA SER A 274 -1.25 -6.08 -23.33
C SER A 274 -1.45 -4.72 -24.01
N PRO A 275 -0.84 -4.48 -25.19
CA PRO A 275 -0.95 -3.19 -25.87
C PRO A 275 -2.39 -2.77 -26.20
N ASP A 276 -3.28 -3.74 -26.45
CA ASP A 276 -4.71 -3.52 -26.70
C ASP A 276 -5.53 -3.35 -25.40
N GLY A 277 -4.92 -3.52 -24.23
CA GLY A 277 -5.54 -3.41 -22.91
C GLY A 277 -6.58 -4.49 -22.61
N ARG A 278 -6.54 -5.64 -23.29
CA ARG A 278 -7.55 -6.72 -23.18
C ARG A 278 -7.01 -8.01 -22.59
N SER A 279 -5.75 -8.05 -22.19
CA SER A 279 -5.11 -9.22 -21.59
C SER A 279 -3.98 -8.78 -20.67
N VAL A 280 -3.69 -9.58 -19.65
CA VAL A 280 -2.60 -9.31 -18.73
C VAL A 280 -1.78 -10.57 -18.53
N TYR A 281 -0.46 -10.43 -18.52
CA TYR A 281 0.39 -11.42 -17.88
C TYR A 281 0.41 -11.13 -16.39
N TYR A 282 0.24 -12.15 -15.56
CA TYR A 282 0.24 -12.02 -14.12
C TYR A 282 1.07 -13.15 -13.51
N HIS A 283 2.01 -12.81 -12.62
CA HIS A 283 2.77 -13.79 -11.85
C HIS A 283 1.91 -14.33 -10.71
N CYS A 284 1.77 -15.64 -10.58
CA CYS A 284 0.76 -16.25 -9.73
C CYS A 284 1.31 -17.21 -8.65
N GLY A 285 2.58 -17.07 -8.25
CA GLY A 285 3.22 -17.95 -7.27
C GLY A 285 3.90 -19.19 -7.89
N THR A 286 4.43 -20.09 -7.04
CA THR A 286 5.32 -21.17 -7.47
C THR A 286 4.58 -22.49 -7.74
N ASN A 287 4.65 -22.99 -8.98
CA ASN A 287 4.10 -24.32 -9.34
C ASN A 287 4.95 -25.51 -8.86
N GLY A 288 6.03 -25.28 -8.09
CA GLY A 288 6.85 -26.35 -7.50
C GLY A 288 7.56 -27.27 -8.50
N ASP A 289 7.55 -26.96 -9.81
CA ASP A 289 7.98 -27.88 -10.87
C ASP A 289 9.20 -27.41 -11.68
N GLY A 290 9.80 -26.26 -11.31
CA GLY A 290 11.00 -25.70 -11.94
C GLY A 290 10.77 -25.08 -13.32
N ARG A 291 9.52 -24.76 -13.70
CA ARG A 291 9.17 -24.25 -15.05
C ARG A 291 8.86 -22.74 -15.04
N LEU A 292 8.49 -22.21 -16.21
CA LEU A 292 8.07 -20.81 -16.35
C LEU A 292 6.76 -20.60 -15.56
N GLN A 293 6.78 -19.66 -14.63
CA GLN A 293 5.66 -19.31 -13.77
C GLN A 293 4.80 -18.19 -14.38
N GLY A 294 3.58 -18.03 -13.85
CA GLY A 294 2.63 -17.00 -14.27
C GLY A 294 1.54 -17.50 -15.22
N CYS A 295 0.64 -16.59 -15.56
CA CYS A 295 -0.46 -16.84 -16.49
C CYS A 295 -0.68 -15.63 -17.40
N VAL A 296 -1.26 -15.88 -18.58
CA VAL A 296 -1.79 -14.85 -19.47
C VAL A 296 -3.31 -14.97 -19.46
N VAL A 297 -3.98 -13.96 -18.93
CA VAL A 297 -5.44 -13.95 -18.76
C VAL A 297 -6.08 -12.82 -19.56
N PRO A 298 -7.28 -13.03 -20.13
CA PRO A 298 -8.04 -11.95 -20.73
C PRO A 298 -8.60 -11.02 -19.65
N LEU A 299 -8.59 -9.71 -19.92
CA LEU A 299 -9.24 -8.69 -19.10
C LEU A 299 -10.30 -8.01 -19.96
N ASP A 300 -11.50 -8.60 -19.92
CA ASP A 300 -12.65 -8.15 -20.68
C ASP A 300 -13.57 -7.33 -19.78
N ARG A 301 -14.59 -7.97 -19.20
CA ARG A 301 -15.41 -7.40 -18.13
C ARG A 301 -15.44 -8.35 -16.93
N GLY A 302 -15.81 -7.87 -15.74
CA GLY A 302 -16.04 -8.68 -14.54
C GLY A 302 -14.80 -9.35 -13.94
N TRP A 303 -15.02 -10.32 -13.06
CA TRP A 303 -14.00 -10.97 -12.24
C TRP A 303 -13.65 -12.37 -12.73
N LEU A 304 -12.33 -12.67 -12.76
CA LEU A 304 -11.78 -14.01 -12.97
C LEU A 304 -10.98 -14.46 -11.74
N ARG A 305 -11.36 -15.60 -11.16
CA ARG A 305 -10.71 -16.16 -9.96
C ARG A 305 -10.42 -17.65 -10.08
N TRP A 306 -9.23 -18.07 -9.64
CA TRP A 306 -8.84 -19.48 -9.47
C TRP A 306 -7.48 -19.61 -8.74
N LEU A 307 -7.13 -20.80 -8.23
CA LEU A 307 -5.89 -21.03 -7.49
C LEU A 307 -4.85 -21.82 -8.33
N PRO A 308 -3.68 -21.23 -8.65
CA PRO A 308 -2.63 -21.86 -9.47
C PRO A 308 -1.96 -23.08 -8.84
N ASP A 309 -1.72 -23.06 -7.52
CA ASP A 309 -0.96 -24.11 -6.81
C ASP A 309 -1.62 -25.49 -6.87
N HIS A 310 -2.92 -25.54 -7.16
CA HIS A 310 -3.65 -26.79 -7.27
C HIS A 310 -3.53 -27.43 -8.66
N VAL A 311 -2.76 -26.88 -9.60
CA VAL A 311 -2.88 -27.18 -11.04
C VAL A 311 -1.74 -28.08 -11.55
N GLU A 312 -2.01 -29.38 -11.69
CA GLU A 312 -1.01 -30.39 -12.09
C GLU A 312 -0.94 -30.63 -13.62
N THR A 313 -1.86 -30.03 -14.40
CA THR A 313 -2.02 -30.23 -15.86
C THR A 313 -1.93 -28.91 -16.65
N ASP A 314 -2.05 -28.98 -17.99
CA ASP A 314 -2.02 -27.80 -18.87
C ASP A 314 -3.32 -26.97 -18.72
N HIS A 315 -3.25 -25.85 -18.01
CA HIS A 315 -4.37 -24.89 -17.89
C HIS A 315 -4.39 -23.89 -19.07
N PRO A 316 -5.58 -23.45 -19.55
CA PRO A 316 -5.69 -22.53 -20.67
C PRO A 316 -5.03 -21.16 -20.48
N TYR A 317 -4.79 -20.73 -19.24
CA TYR A 317 -4.15 -19.45 -18.93
C TYR A 317 -2.71 -19.56 -18.44
N LEU A 318 -2.30 -20.72 -17.89
CA LEU A 318 -0.93 -20.87 -17.36
C LEU A 318 0.12 -20.76 -18.45
N MET A 319 1.30 -20.32 -18.06
CA MET A 319 2.48 -20.41 -18.91
C MET A 319 2.74 -21.85 -19.36
N ALA A 320 3.27 -22.01 -20.58
CA ALA A 320 3.45 -23.33 -21.13
C ALA A 320 4.49 -24.10 -20.33
N ARG A 321 4.11 -25.32 -19.95
CA ARG A 321 4.92 -26.26 -19.19
C ARG A 321 6.17 -26.76 -19.96
N ARG A 322 6.31 -26.45 -21.25
CA ARG A 322 7.43 -26.89 -22.08
C ARG A 322 8.60 -25.90 -22.01
N THR A 323 9.62 -26.25 -21.23
CA THR A 323 10.89 -25.49 -21.17
C THR A 323 12.00 -26.22 -21.93
N PRO A 324 12.69 -25.58 -22.91
CA PRO A 324 13.86 -26.16 -23.58
C PRO A 324 14.99 -26.47 -22.59
N GLU A 325 15.76 -27.53 -22.83
CA GLU A 325 16.82 -28.01 -21.90
C GLU A 325 17.86 -26.93 -21.58
N ALA A 326 18.36 -26.21 -22.59
CA ALA A 326 19.29 -25.10 -22.40
C ALA A 326 18.75 -23.96 -21.52
N VAL A 327 17.42 -23.78 -21.47
CA VAL A 327 16.79 -22.79 -20.60
C VAL A 327 16.68 -23.31 -19.17
N ARG A 328 16.38 -24.60 -19.00
CA ARG A 328 16.38 -25.25 -17.67
C ARG A 328 17.76 -25.21 -17.03
N ASP A 329 18.81 -25.49 -17.80
CA ASP A 329 20.19 -25.41 -17.33
C ASP A 329 20.55 -23.98 -16.88
N GLY A 330 20.15 -22.97 -17.67
CA GLY A 330 20.35 -21.57 -17.31
C GLY A 330 19.58 -21.14 -16.07
N PHE A 331 18.37 -21.65 -15.87
CA PHE A 331 17.57 -21.43 -14.66
C PHE A 331 18.25 -22.05 -13.42
N ALA A 332 18.72 -23.29 -13.53
CA ALA A 332 19.44 -23.98 -12.46
C ALA A 332 20.77 -23.28 -12.09
N GLU A 333 21.53 -22.78 -13.07
CA GLU A 333 22.75 -22.00 -12.81
C GLU A 333 22.47 -20.71 -12.01
N ARG A 334 21.34 -20.03 -12.26
CA ARG A 334 20.92 -18.84 -11.51
C ARG A 334 20.53 -19.21 -10.07
N GLU A 335 19.75 -20.27 -9.89
CA GLU A 335 19.30 -20.76 -8.56
C GLU A 335 20.49 -21.09 -7.63
N THR A 336 21.57 -21.65 -8.15
CA THR A 336 22.77 -21.97 -7.33
C THR A 336 23.54 -20.75 -6.80
N ARG A 337 23.32 -19.55 -7.35
CA ARG A 337 24.03 -18.32 -6.94
C ARG A 337 23.34 -17.54 -5.82
N ASP A 338 22.01 -17.60 -5.74
CA ASP A 338 21.21 -16.67 -4.93
C ASP A 338 20.75 -17.26 -3.57
N GLY A 339 21.15 -18.48 -3.23
CA GLY A 339 21.16 -19.01 -1.86
C GLY A 339 19.83 -19.41 -1.23
N ASP A 340 18.70 -18.85 -1.66
CA ASP A 340 17.41 -18.97 -0.98
C ASP A 340 16.28 -19.30 -1.99
N TRP A 341 15.42 -20.26 -1.61
CA TRP A 341 14.27 -20.88 -2.31
C TRP A 341 13.77 -20.21 -3.61
N LYS A 342 13.98 -20.85 -4.77
CA LYS A 342 13.16 -20.63 -5.97
C LYS A 342 12.88 -21.96 -6.67
N VAL A 343 11.63 -22.39 -6.71
CA VAL A 343 11.21 -23.53 -7.55
C VAL A 343 10.41 -22.99 -8.73
N GLY A 344 11.12 -22.68 -9.82
CA GLY A 344 10.59 -22.10 -11.06
C GLY A 344 11.01 -20.64 -11.28
N GLN A 345 11.03 -20.19 -12.53
CA GLN A 345 11.42 -18.82 -12.92
C GLN A 345 10.23 -18.11 -13.54
N TRP A 346 10.09 -16.81 -13.29
CA TRP A 346 9.05 -15.98 -13.91
C TRP A 346 9.67 -15.00 -14.92
N ILE A 347 8.83 -14.18 -15.53
CA ILE A 347 9.28 -13.05 -16.33
C ILE A 347 9.46 -11.87 -15.37
N ASP A 348 10.71 -11.54 -14.99
CA ASP A 348 11.04 -10.37 -14.16
C ASP A 348 10.71 -9.08 -14.94
N ASP A 349 10.07 -8.06 -14.34
CA ASP A 349 9.59 -6.82 -14.99
C ASP A 349 8.92 -7.07 -16.36
N PRO A 350 7.83 -7.86 -16.41
CA PRO A 350 7.24 -8.28 -17.67
C PRO A 350 6.75 -7.08 -18.49
N VAL A 351 7.04 -7.08 -19.79
CA VAL A 351 6.52 -6.11 -20.77
C VAL A 351 6.06 -6.83 -22.03
N TRP A 352 4.99 -6.35 -22.64
CA TRP A 352 4.54 -6.84 -23.93
C TRP A 352 5.33 -6.21 -25.08
N SER A 353 5.51 -6.95 -26.17
CA SER A 353 5.90 -6.33 -27.43
C SER A 353 4.78 -5.40 -27.92
N PRO A 354 5.12 -4.32 -28.65
CA PRO A 354 4.13 -3.40 -29.21
C PRO A 354 3.09 -4.06 -30.12
N ASP A 355 3.45 -5.17 -30.77
CA ASP A 355 2.57 -5.97 -31.62
C ASP A 355 1.67 -6.97 -30.86
N GLY A 356 1.81 -7.05 -29.53
CA GLY A 356 1.07 -7.98 -28.67
C GLY A 356 1.41 -9.46 -28.88
N SER A 357 2.46 -9.79 -29.63
CA SER A 357 2.80 -11.19 -29.95
C SER A 357 3.63 -11.89 -28.87
N ARG A 358 4.37 -11.13 -28.05
CA ARG A 358 5.39 -11.67 -27.15
C ARG A 358 5.42 -10.92 -25.82
N LEU A 359 5.82 -11.64 -24.78
CA LEU A 359 6.21 -11.11 -23.48
C LEU A 359 7.73 -11.13 -23.36
N PHE A 360 8.27 -10.11 -22.71
CA PHE A 360 9.71 -9.95 -22.45
C PHE A 360 9.93 -9.63 -20.97
N GLY A 361 11.06 -10.07 -20.43
CA GLY A 361 11.44 -9.77 -19.05
C GLY A 361 12.85 -9.21 -18.92
N ALA A 362 13.10 -8.49 -17.82
CA ALA A 362 14.39 -7.99 -17.39
C ALA A 362 15.43 -9.10 -17.27
N ASN A 363 15.03 -10.30 -16.87
CA ASN A 363 15.91 -11.47 -16.88
C ASN A 363 16.32 -11.97 -18.29
N ALA A 364 16.07 -11.18 -19.34
CA ALA A 364 16.40 -11.45 -20.73
C ALA A 364 15.76 -12.75 -21.23
N ILE A 365 14.46 -12.86 -20.99
CA ILE A 365 13.58 -13.89 -21.52
C ILE A 365 12.64 -13.31 -22.56
N SER A 366 12.26 -14.12 -23.55
CA SER A 366 11.16 -13.85 -24.47
C SER A 366 10.24 -15.05 -24.53
N VAL A 367 8.94 -14.79 -24.43
CA VAL A 367 7.88 -15.79 -24.43
C VAL A 367 6.86 -15.41 -25.50
N ASP A 368 6.45 -16.36 -26.31
CA ASP A 368 5.39 -16.14 -27.29
C ASP A 368 4.06 -16.11 -26.54
N ALA A 369 3.30 -15.02 -26.65
CA ALA A 369 2.14 -14.81 -25.79
C ALA A 369 0.95 -15.73 -26.14
N GLY A 370 0.86 -16.20 -27.38
CA GLY A 370 -0.23 -17.07 -27.83
C GLY A 370 -0.01 -18.53 -27.43
N THR A 371 1.20 -19.04 -27.67
CA THR A 371 1.60 -20.40 -27.28
C THR A 371 1.99 -20.49 -25.81
N ARG A 372 2.38 -19.37 -25.19
CA ARG A 372 2.91 -19.23 -23.83
C ARG A 372 4.24 -19.99 -23.63
N GLU A 373 4.91 -20.35 -24.72
CA GLU A 373 6.21 -21.05 -24.71
C GLU A 373 7.38 -20.06 -24.74
N ILE A 374 8.47 -20.41 -24.06
CA ILE A 374 9.72 -19.66 -24.11
C ILE A 374 10.31 -19.74 -25.52
N VAL A 375 10.47 -18.59 -26.17
CA VAL A 375 11.12 -18.48 -27.48
C VAL A 375 12.63 -18.52 -27.32
N TRP A 376 13.16 -17.73 -26.39
CA TRP A 376 14.57 -17.70 -26.05
C TRP A 376 14.80 -17.15 -24.64
N TYR A 377 15.93 -17.54 -24.06
CA TYR A 377 16.41 -17.06 -22.77
C TYR A 377 17.93 -16.84 -22.88
N ALA A 378 18.43 -15.74 -22.32
CA ALA A 378 19.84 -15.41 -22.33
C ALA A 378 20.25 -14.86 -20.96
N PRO A 379 20.96 -15.64 -20.11
CA PRO A 379 21.31 -15.21 -18.75
C PRO A 379 21.98 -13.83 -18.73
N GLY A 380 21.43 -12.92 -17.95
CA GLY A 380 21.85 -11.53 -17.81
C GLY A 380 21.49 -10.97 -16.44
N THR A 381 22.01 -9.80 -16.12
CA THR A 381 21.68 -9.08 -14.87
C THR A 381 20.31 -8.42 -15.01
N PHE A 382 20.07 -7.70 -16.11
CA PHE A 382 18.77 -7.15 -16.47
C PHE A 382 18.73 -6.78 -17.97
N ALA A 383 17.55 -6.47 -18.51
CA ALA A 383 17.33 -6.19 -19.93
C ALA A 383 16.10 -5.31 -20.18
N ARG A 384 16.09 -4.60 -21.31
CA ARG A 384 14.97 -3.74 -21.74
C ARG A 384 14.67 -3.91 -23.22
N LEU A 385 13.38 -4.06 -23.55
CA LEU A 385 12.86 -4.10 -24.91
C LEU A 385 12.84 -2.69 -25.52
N SER A 386 13.23 -2.57 -26.79
CA SER A 386 13.12 -1.30 -27.51
C SER A 386 11.66 -0.93 -27.82
N PRO A 387 11.32 0.36 -27.93
CA PRO A 387 9.94 0.82 -28.19
C PRO A 387 9.32 0.28 -29.47
N ASP A 388 10.13 -0.09 -30.47
CA ASP A 388 9.67 -0.71 -31.73
C ASP A 388 9.53 -2.25 -31.64
N GLY A 389 9.87 -2.85 -30.50
CA GLY A 389 9.80 -4.29 -30.25
C GLY A 389 10.82 -5.14 -31.02
N ARG A 390 11.86 -4.53 -31.61
CA ARG A 390 12.82 -5.24 -32.48
C ARG A 390 14.12 -5.62 -31.79
N LEU A 391 14.54 -4.87 -30.77
CA LEU A 391 15.81 -5.06 -30.07
C LEU A 391 15.58 -5.25 -28.58
N VAL A 392 16.47 -6.03 -27.96
CA VAL A 392 16.60 -6.12 -26.51
C VAL A 392 18.01 -5.71 -26.13
N ALA A 393 18.14 -4.69 -25.28
CA ALA A 393 19.39 -4.35 -24.62
C ALA A 393 19.52 -5.23 -23.37
N ALA A 394 20.53 -6.09 -23.31
CA ALA A 394 20.74 -7.04 -22.22
C ALA A 394 22.11 -6.83 -21.59
N VAL A 395 22.12 -6.59 -20.28
CA VAL A 395 23.34 -6.46 -19.48
C VAL A 395 23.76 -7.82 -18.98
N THR A 396 25.04 -8.15 -19.16
CA THR A 396 25.63 -9.39 -18.65
C THR A 396 26.91 -9.07 -17.88
N PRO A 397 27.50 -10.04 -17.15
CA PRO A 397 28.82 -9.85 -16.54
C PRO A 397 29.94 -9.50 -17.54
N ARG A 398 29.72 -9.74 -18.85
CA ARG A 398 30.68 -9.41 -19.92
C ARG A 398 30.46 -8.02 -20.53
N GLY A 399 29.43 -7.30 -20.11
CA GLY A 399 29.01 -6.01 -20.65
C GLY A 399 27.63 -6.05 -21.31
N LEU A 400 27.30 -4.96 -22.00
CA LEU A 400 26.02 -4.76 -22.69
C LEU A 400 26.01 -5.46 -24.06
N PHE A 401 24.90 -6.13 -24.37
CA PHE A 401 24.62 -6.71 -25.68
C PHE A 401 23.31 -6.14 -26.23
N LEU A 402 23.26 -5.90 -27.55
CA LEU A 402 21.99 -5.71 -28.24
C LEU A 402 21.63 -7.00 -28.97
N ARG A 403 20.42 -7.50 -28.72
CA ARG A 403 19.89 -8.75 -29.25
C ARG A 403 18.67 -8.49 -30.12
N GLU A 404 18.45 -9.35 -31.10
CA GLU A 404 17.20 -9.38 -31.84
C GLU A 404 16.09 -9.91 -30.92
N ALA A 405 15.00 -9.15 -30.77
CA ALA A 405 13.91 -9.51 -29.86
C ALA A 405 13.18 -10.80 -30.28
N SER A 406 13.12 -11.13 -31.56
CA SER A 406 12.44 -12.33 -32.08
C SER A 406 13.22 -13.62 -31.86
N THR A 407 14.55 -13.57 -31.86
CA THR A 407 15.39 -14.78 -31.86
C THR A 407 16.37 -14.85 -30.70
N GLY A 408 16.58 -13.77 -29.96
CA GLY A 408 17.59 -13.65 -28.91
C GLY A 408 19.03 -13.58 -29.42
N ARG A 409 19.23 -13.63 -30.75
CA ARG A 409 20.56 -13.60 -31.37
C ARG A 409 21.25 -12.28 -31.08
N ILE A 410 22.54 -12.37 -30.74
CA ILE A 410 23.37 -11.19 -30.53
C ILE A 410 23.52 -10.47 -31.87
N ARG A 411 23.06 -9.23 -31.92
CA ARG A 411 23.26 -8.32 -33.05
C ARG A 411 24.61 -7.62 -32.92
N CYS A 412 24.95 -7.12 -31.72
CA CYS A 412 26.24 -6.51 -31.42
C CYS A 412 26.56 -6.54 -29.92
N GLY A 413 27.82 -6.25 -29.58
CA GLY A 413 28.39 -6.34 -28.23
C GLY A 413 29.42 -7.49 -28.10
N PRO A 414 30.06 -7.66 -26.93
CA PRO A 414 29.84 -6.88 -25.71
C PRO A 414 30.38 -5.44 -25.82
N PHE A 415 29.65 -4.48 -25.27
CA PHE A 415 30.16 -3.15 -24.98
C PHE A 415 30.63 -3.10 -23.52
N ALA A 416 31.92 -2.84 -23.31
CA ALA A 416 32.53 -2.76 -21.98
C ALA A 416 32.36 -1.36 -21.41
N LEU A 417 31.20 -1.09 -20.79
CA LEU A 417 30.84 0.21 -20.21
C LEU A 417 31.04 0.28 -18.69
N GLY A 418 31.56 -0.78 -18.06
CA GLY A 418 31.58 -0.93 -16.61
C GLY A 418 30.42 -1.80 -16.13
N LYS A 419 29.73 -1.40 -15.07
CA LYS A 419 28.53 -2.07 -14.54
C LYS A 419 27.29 -1.23 -14.86
N PRO A 420 26.65 -1.35 -16.03
CA PRO A 420 25.37 -0.68 -16.25
C PRO A 420 24.39 -1.02 -15.13
N VAL A 421 23.63 -0.03 -14.69
CA VAL A 421 22.60 -0.15 -13.65
C VAL A 421 21.24 0.35 -14.14
N SER A 422 21.21 1.11 -15.27
CA SER A 422 19.98 1.59 -15.90
C SER A 422 19.99 1.57 -17.42
N LEU A 423 18.84 1.34 -18.04
CA LEU A 423 18.65 1.32 -19.50
C LEU A 423 17.37 2.06 -19.95
N HIS A 424 17.52 3.21 -20.62
CA HIS A 424 16.37 4.03 -21.06
C HIS A 424 16.35 4.20 -22.58
N TRP A 425 15.32 3.62 -23.21
CA TRP A 425 15.09 3.82 -24.64
C TRP A 425 14.33 5.13 -24.89
N ALA A 426 14.75 5.88 -25.92
CA ALA A 426 14.04 7.08 -26.34
C ALA A 426 12.79 6.73 -27.16
N PRO A 427 11.62 7.31 -26.85
CA PRO A 427 10.39 7.06 -27.59
C PRO A 427 10.36 7.79 -28.95
N GLY A 428 9.60 7.25 -29.90
CA GLY A 428 9.17 7.97 -31.11
C GLY A 428 10.22 8.19 -32.20
N ARG A 429 11.39 7.53 -32.16
CA ARG A 429 12.42 7.63 -33.23
C ARG A 429 12.37 6.49 -34.23
N ALA A 430 12.72 6.79 -35.48
CA ALA A 430 12.93 5.77 -36.52
C ALA A 430 14.18 4.91 -36.27
N VAL A 431 15.18 5.45 -35.58
CA VAL A 431 16.36 4.72 -35.09
C VAL A 431 16.30 4.70 -33.56
N ASN A 432 16.21 3.50 -32.98
CA ASN A 432 16.17 3.33 -31.54
C ASN A 432 17.42 3.95 -30.90
N ARG A 433 17.20 4.88 -29.97
CA ARG A 433 18.25 5.50 -29.17
C ARG A 433 18.15 4.96 -27.75
N LEU A 434 19.30 4.61 -27.17
CA LEU A 434 19.39 4.04 -25.83
C LEU A 434 20.37 4.85 -24.99
N ALA A 435 19.91 5.33 -23.83
CA ALA A 435 20.80 5.73 -22.74
C ALA A 435 21.10 4.49 -21.89
N VAL A 436 22.38 4.27 -21.66
CA VAL A 436 22.92 3.25 -20.77
C VAL A 436 23.68 4.00 -19.72
N LEU A 437 23.34 3.76 -18.47
CA LEU A 437 23.95 4.53 -17.44
C LEU A 437 24.57 3.63 -16.36
N THR A 438 25.67 4.10 -15.77
CA THR A 438 26.60 3.31 -14.94
C THR A 438 26.87 4.03 -13.62
N PRO A 439 27.10 3.31 -12.51
CA PRO A 439 27.26 3.90 -11.20
C PRO A 439 28.55 4.73 -11.12
N PRO A 440 28.68 5.60 -10.11
CA PRO A 440 29.89 6.37 -9.91
C PRO A 440 31.14 5.50 -9.77
N THR A 441 32.25 5.93 -10.38
CA THR A 441 33.54 5.23 -10.25
C THR A 441 34.47 6.00 -9.31
N GLY A 442 34.78 5.44 -8.14
CA GLY A 442 35.72 6.02 -7.18
C GLY A 442 35.05 6.92 -6.14
N THR A 443 35.77 7.92 -5.62
CA THR A 443 35.27 8.88 -4.61
C THR A 443 34.61 10.11 -5.21
N ALA A 444 34.51 10.19 -6.54
CA ALA A 444 33.81 11.27 -7.23
C ALA A 444 32.35 10.84 -7.45
N GLU A 445 31.40 11.65 -6.97
CA GLU A 445 29.94 11.46 -7.07
C GLU A 445 29.42 11.64 -8.51
N THR A 446 30.14 11.12 -9.51
CA THR A 446 29.80 11.25 -10.94
C THR A 446 29.62 9.87 -11.55
N GLY A 447 28.42 9.58 -12.08
CA GLY A 447 28.08 8.37 -12.82
C GLY A 447 28.39 8.50 -14.32
N GLY A 448 28.40 7.37 -15.03
CA GLY A 448 28.62 7.36 -16.49
C GLY A 448 27.31 7.36 -17.26
N VAL A 449 27.21 8.18 -18.29
CA VAL A 449 26.09 8.20 -19.25
C VAL A 449 26.63 7.88 -20.64
N HIS A 450 26.09 6.83 -21.25
CA HIS A 450 26.47 6.35 -22.57
C HIS A 450 25.24 6.30 -23.47
N VAL A 451 25.28 6.97 -24.63
CA VAL A 451 24.16 7.00 -25.57
C VAL A 451 24.50 6.25 -26.84
N PHE A 452 23.59 5.37 -27.26
CA PHE A 452 23.67 4.59 -28.49
C PHE A 452 22.60 5.05 -29.48
N ASP A 453 22.94 5.13 -30.75
CA ASP A 453 21.99 5.20 -31.87
C ASP A 453 22.07 3.89 -32.66
N GLY A 454 21.04 3.06 -32.54
CA GLY A 454 21.08 1.69 -33.04
C GLY A 454 22.16 0.86 -32.34
N ASP A 455 23.15 0.40 -33.09
CA ASP A 455 24.29 -0.38 -32.59
C ASP A 455 25.56 0.45 -32.36
N ARG A 456 25.50 1.77 -32.58
CA ARG A 456 26.66 2.66 -32.48
C ARG A 456 26.62 3.49 -31.21
N LEU A 457 27.66 3.37 -30.38
CA LEU A 457 27.92 4.31 -29.29
C LEU A 457 28.23 5.69 -29.89
N VAL A 458 27.37 6.67 -29.62
CA VAL A 458 27.49 8.04 -30.15
C VAL A 458 27.94 9.05 -29.10
N PHE A 459 27.76 8.76 -27.81
CA PHE A 459 28.18 9.62 -26.71
C PHE A 459 28.55 8.82 -25.47
N SER A 460 29.52 9.31 -24.69
CA SER A 460 29.95 8.73 -23.42
C SER A 460 30.60 9.80 -22.56
N ALA A 461 30.07 10.11 -21.39
CA ALA A 461 30.66 11.05 -20.44
C ALA A 461 30.39 10.67 -18.98
N GLN A 462 31.09 11.36 -18.08
CA GLN A 462 30.79 11.35 -16.64
C GLN A 462 29.91 12.55 -16.32
N VAL A 463 28.83 12.32 -15.57
CA VAL A 463 27.83 13.32 -15.21
C VAL A 463 27.59 13.24 -13.70
N PRO A 464 27.53 14.38 -12.97
CA PRO A 464 27.18 14.40 -11.55
C PRO A 464 25.80 13.77 -11.33
N HIS A 465 25.68 12.80 -10.41
CA HIS A 465 24.41 12.11 -10.17
C HIS A 465 24.36 11.48 -8.78
N SER A 466 23.17 11.44 -8.17
CA SER A 466 22.82 10.84 -6.86
C SER A 466 23.11 9.35 -6.65
N GLY A 467 23.75 8.65 -7.60
CA GLY A 467 24.04 7.22 -7.49
C GLY A 467 22.77 6.37 -7.52
N TRP A 468 22.43 5.79 -8.68
CA TRP A 468 21.26 4.91 -8.74
C TRP A 468 21.48 3.66 -7.88
N GLY A 469 20.57 3.43 -6.94
CA GLY A 469 20.33 2.10 -6.42
C GLY A 469 19.87 1.21 -7.57
N GLY A 470 20.27 -0.05 -7.61
CA GLY A 470 19.94 -0.98 -8.70
C GLY A 470 18.46 -1.41 -8.78
N GLN A 471 17.53 -0.53 -8.41
CA GLN A 471 16.08 -0.70 -8.49
C GLN A 471 15.62 0.20 -9.65
N GLU A 472 15.15 -0.38 -10.75
CA GLU A 472 14.58 0.35 -11.88
C GLU A 472 13.14 -0.09 -12.09
N GLY A 473 12.20 0.84 -11.90
CA GLY A 473 10.80 0.71 -12.24
C GLY A 473 10.11 2.08 -12.25
N ASP A 474 9.21 2.34 -11.32
CA ASP A 474 8.51 3.63 -11.23
C ASP A 474 9.52 4.74 -10.83
N HIS A 475 10.46 4.45 -9.93
CA HIS A 475 11.55 5.36 -9.57
C HIS A 475 12.53 5.54 -10.73
N ASN A 476 12.33 6.60 -11.51
CA ASN A 476 13.04 6.82 -12.75
C ASN A 476 13.77 8.16 -12.76
N ALA A 477 15.09 8.12 -12.55
CA ALA A 477 15.93 9.31 -12.57
C ALA A 477 16.25 9.85 -13.98
N TRP A 478 15.77 9.23 -15.06
CA TRP A 478 16.06 9.63 -16.44
C TRP A 478 14.82 9.65 -17.35
N ALA A 479 14.58 10.77 -18.02
CA ALA A 479 13.51 10.92 -19.00
C ALA A 479 14.00 11.43 -20.35
N TRP A 480 13.66 10.74 -21.43
CA TRP A 480 13.87 11.24 -22.79
C TRP A 480 12.71 12.14 -23.21
N ALA A 481 13.03 13.29 -23.80
CA ALA A 481 12.06 14.06 -24.55
C ALA A 481 11.50 13.22 -25.72
N PRO A 482 10.23 13.42 -26.11
CA PRO A 482 9.68 12.85 -27.33
C PRO A 482 10.61 13.10 -28.52
N GLY A 483 11.01 12.04 -29.22
CA GLY A 483 11.98 12.11 -30.34
C GLY A 483 13.45 12.01 -29.93
N GLY A 484 13.79 11.93 -28.64
CA GLY A 484 15.09 11.52 -28.11
C GLY A 484 16.26 12.50 -28.33
N GLU A 485 15.99 13.76 -28.66
CA GLU A 485 17.01 14.78 -28.88
C GLU A 485 17.40 15.55 -27.60
N ARG A 486 16.56 15.46 -26.57
CA ARG A 486 16.82 16.01 -25.24
C ARG A 486 16.51 14.97 -24.17
N ALA A 487 17.16 15.07 -23.03
CA ALA A 487 16.82 14.26 -21.85
C ALA A 487 16.91 15.11 -20.58
N ALA A 488 16.10 14.75 -19.59
CA ALA A 488 16.16 15.28 -18.24
C ALA A 488 16.64 14.17 -17.30
N PHE A 489 17.46 14.53 -16.31
CA PHE A 489 17.82 13.60 -15.25
C PHE A 489 17.98 14.31 -13.91
N LEU A 490 17.75 13.58 -12.83
CA LEU A 490 17.82 14.09 -11.46
C LEU A 490 19.28 14.10 -10.96
N THR A 491 19.63 15.07 -10.12
CA THR A 491 20.99 15.25 -9.59
C THR A 491 21.00 15.09 -8.08
N ILE A 492 22.18 14.79 -7.50
CA ILE A 492 22.36 14.67 -6.04
C ILE A 492 22.06 15.97 -5.28
N GLU A 493 22.14 17.11 -5.96
CA GLU A 493 21.87 18.43 -5.39
C GLU A 493 20.38 18.77 -5.36
N GLY A 494 19.49 17.83 -5.72
CA GLY A 494 18.04 18.05 -5.75
C GLY A 494 17.58 18.92 -6.92
N SER A 495 18.25 18.80 -8.07
CA SER A 495 17.88 19.50 -9.30
C SER A 495 17.65 18.52 -10.47
N ALA A 496 16.79 18.89 -11.42
CA ALA A 496 16.65 18.18 -12.69
C ALA A 496 17.40 18.94 -13.80
N GLU A 497 18.44 18.33 -14.36
CA GLU A 497 19.20 18.90 -15.45
C GLU A 497 18.65 18.46 -16.81
N ILE A 498 18.49 19.42 -17.72
CA ILE A 498 17.96 19.22 -19.06
C ILE A 498 19.11 19.36 -20.07
N TRP A 499 19.39 18.30 -20.82
CA TRP A 499 20.49 18.23 -21.76
C TRP A 499 20.02 18.04 -23.19
N SER A 500 20.71 18.69 -24.13
CA SER A 500 20.57 18.44 -25.57
C SER A 500 21.60 17.42 -26.05
N PHE A 501 21.11 16.45 -26.83
CA PHE A 501 21.88 15.44 -27.56
C PHE A 501 21.68 15.57 -29.08
N ALA A 502 21.30 16.76 -29.56
CA ALA A 502 21.16 17.05 -31.00
C ALA A 502 22.51 16.93 -31.73
N ASP A 503 23.61 17.33 -31.07
CA ASP A 503 24.98 17.00 -31.46
C ASP A 503 25.57 16.02 -30.41
N PRO A 504 25.55 14.70 -30.67
CA PRO A 504 26.07 13.71 -29.72
C PRO A 504 27.56 13.88 -29.40
N ALA A 505 28.34 14.56 -30.25
CA ALA A 505 29.76 14.83 -29.99
C ALA A 505 29.97 15.96 -28.98
N ASN A 506 28.95 16.79 -28.75
CA ASN A 506 29.01 17.96 -27.87
C ASN A 506 27.64 18.23 -27.24
N PRO A 507 27.16 17.36 -26.34
CA PRO A 507 25.91 17.62 -25.65
C PRO A 507 26.04 18.82 -24.74
N ARG A 508 24.94 19.52 -24.55
CA ARG A 508 24.90 20.79 -23.83
C ARG A 508 23.81 20.77 -22.79
N LEU A 509 24.15 21.15 -21.58
CA LEU A 509 23.18 21.55 -20.58
C LEU A 509 22.39 22.74 -21.14
N ILE A 510 21.08 22.56 -21.26
CA ILE A 510 20.12 23.60 -21.66
C ILE A 510 19.72 24.39 -20.42
N ARG A 511 19.37 23.70 -19.33
CA ARG A 511 18.78 24.27 -18.12
C ARG A 511 18.90 23.31 -16.95
N SER A 512 18.91 23.85 -15.73
CA SER A 512 18.62 23.11 -14.50
C SER A 512 17.36 23.71 -13.85
N VAL A 513 16.48 22.85 -13.33
CA VAL A 513 15.29 23.23 -12.57
C VAL A 513 15.34 22.60 -11.19
N LEU A 514 14.74 23.24 -10.18
CA LEU A 514 14.68 22.67 -8.84
C LEU A 514 13.82 21.41 -8.86
N ALA A 515 14.29 20.34 -8.25
CA ALA A 515 13.59 19.06 -8.14
C ALA A 515 13.37 18.62 -6.68
N GLY A 516 14.03 19.27 -5.72
CA GLY A 516 13.89 18.96 -4.30
C GLY A 516 14.33 17.53 -3.99
N GLY A 517 13.48 16.80 -3.26
CA GLY A 517 13.68 15.40 -2.89
C GLY A 517 13.23 14.37 -3.93
N ALA A 518 12.75 14.83 -5.09
CA ALA A 518 12.19 13.95 -6.10
C ALA A 518 13.14 12.81 -6.51
N ASP A 519 12.57 11.63 -6.67
CA ASP A 519 13.27 10.43 -7.13
C ASP A 519 12.89 10.03 -8.56
N THR A 520 11.85 10.66 -9.11
CA THR A 520 11.28 10.33 -10.42
C THR A 520 11.13 11.56 -11.32
N VAL A 521 11.49 11.39 -12.59
CA VAL A 521 11.27 12.38 -13.65
C VAL A 521 10.61 11.73 -14.87
N TYR A 522 9.61 12.42 -15.41
CA TYR A 522 8.99 12.12 -16.68
C TYR A 522 9.05 13.30 -17.65
N TRP A 523 8.94 13.02 -18.95
CA TRP A 523 8.89 14.04 -20.00
C TRP A 523 7.64 13.87 -20.86
N GLY A 524 6.69 14.80 -20.72
CA GLY A 524 5.43 14.80 -21.44
C GLY A 524 5.51 15.29 -22.89
N ALA A 525 4.46 15.03 -23.66
CA ALA A 525 4.38 15.35 -25.09
C ALA A 525 4.49 16.86 -25.40
N ASP A 526 4.01 17.71 -24.51
CA ASP A 526 3.95 19.18 -24.65
C ASP A 526 5.16 19.90 -24.01
N ASP A 527 6.29 19.20 -23.93
CA ASP A 527 7.55 19.70 -23.35
C ASP A 527 7.44 20.10 -21.87
N THR A 528 6.53 19.46 -21.12
CA THR A 528 6.44 19.57 -19.66
C THR A 528 7.16 18.39 -19.02
N LEU A 529 8.09 18.68 -18.11
CA LEU A 529 8.63 17.71 -17.18
C LEU A 529 7.66 17.51 -16.02
N VAL A 530 7.54 16.27 -15.57
CA VAL A 530 6.94 15.98 -14.27
C VAL A 530 8.07 15.49 -13.38
N VAL A 531 8.23 16.11 -12.23
CA VAL A 531 9.18 15.75 -11.19
C VAL A 531 8.37 15.38 -9.96
N LEU A 532 8.57 14.21 -9.39
CA LEU A 532 7.77 13.73 -8.28
C LEU A 532 8.53 12.78 -7.34
N ASP A 533 8.07 12.73 -6.10
CA ASP A 533 8.33 11.69 -5.10
C ASP A 533 6.99 11.20 -4.52
N ASP A 534 7.02 10.59 -3.34
CA ASP A 534 5.86 10.03 -2.65
C ASP A 534 4.87 11.09 -2.10
N VAL A 535 5.27 12.36 -2.00
CA VAL A 535 4.44 13.45 -1.47
C VAL A 535 4.40 14.71 -2.34
N VAL A 536 5.48 15.03 -3.05
CA VAL A 536 5.64 16.22 -3.90
C VAL A 536 5.47 15.84 -5.36
N MET A 537 4.74 16.68 -6.10
CA MET A 537 4.65 16.59 -7.55
C MET A 537 4.67 17.97 -8.19
N GLN A 538 5.59 18.16 -9.13
CA GLN A 538 5.79 19.42 -9.84
C GLN A 538 5.77 19.22 -11.36
N PHE A 539 5.10 20.13 -12.05
CA PHE A 539 5.02 20.20 -13.51
C PHE A 539 5.77 21.42 -14.01
N VAL A 540 6.83 21.22 -14.79
CA VAL A 540 7.75 22.29 -15.20
C VAL A 540 7.94 22.29 -16.71
N LYS A 541 7.74 23.44 -17.38
CA LYS A 541 8.04 23.60 -18.81
C LYS A 541 9.54 23.49 -19.04
N ALA A 542 9.97 22.50 -19.83
CA ALA A 542 11.38 22.20 -20.05
C ALA A 542 12.14 23.36 -20.71
N GLU A 543 11.50 24.07 -21.64
CA GLU A 543 12.10 25.20 -22.36
C GLU A 543 12.26 26.45 -21.46
N THR A 544 11.18 26.84 -20.77
CA THR A 544 11.12 28.11 -20.03
C THR A 544 11.57 27.97 -18.57
N GLY A 545 11.42 26.79 -17.97
CA GLY A 545 11.54 26.56 -16.52
C GLY A 545 10.31 27.03 -15.74
N GLU A 546 9.21 27.37 -16.40
CA GLU A 546 7.95 27.78 -15.77
C GLU A 546 7.29 26.60 -15.05
N VAL A 547 6.99 26.78 -13.77
CA VAL A 547 6.22 25.82 -12.97
C VAL A 547 4.73 26.05 -13.27
N VAL A 548 4.07 25.06 -13.86
CA VAL A 548 2.64 25.12 -14.21
C VAL A 548 1.75 24.37 -13.21
N GLY A 549 2.36 23.58 -12.32
CA GLY A 549 1.71 22.95 -11.18
C GLY A 549 2.74 22.55 -10.14
N ASP A 550 2.43 22.76 -8.87
CA ASP A 550 3.29 22.44 -7.73
C ASP A 550 2.39 21.99 -6.58
N PHE A 551 2.47 20.72 -6.22
CA PHE A 551 1.53 20.09 -5.31
C PHE A 551 2.27 19.30 -4.25
N TYR A 552 1.86 19.52 -3.01
CA TYR A 552 2.32 18.77 -1.85
C TYR A 552 1.11 18.00 -1.28
N SER A 553 1.16 16.69 -1.36
CA SER A 553 0.13 15.78 -0.84
C SER A 553 0.24 15.65 0.68
N LEU A 554 -0.82 15.16 1.34
CA LEU A 554 -0.84 14.89 2.80
C LEU A 554 -0.72 16.12 3.71
N TYR A 555 -0.70 17.33 3.15
CA TYR A 555 -0.84 18.52 3.96
C TYR A 555 -2.26 18.66 4.48
N VAL A 556 -2.40 18.97 5.77
CA VAL A 556 -3.70 19.17 6.38
C VAL A 556 -3.66 20.44 7.23
N PRO A 557 -4.44 21.45 6.86
CA PRO A 557 -4.46 22.72 7.56
C PRO A 557 -4.88 22.56 9.04
N PRO A 558 -4.26 23.30 9.97
CA PRO A 558 -4.67 23.34 11.37
C PRO A 558 -6.01 24.07 11.60
N GLY A 559 -6.47 24.83 10.60
CA GLY A 559 -7.78 25.51 10.65
C GLY A 559 -8.98 24.55 10.59
N PRO A 560 -10.19 25.02 10.92
CA PRO A 560 -11.39 24.20 10.92
C PRO A 560 -11.78 23.76 9.50
N ARG A 561 -12.32 22.54 9.37
CA ARG A 561 -12.86 22.04 8.10
C ARG A 561 -14.19 22.71 7.76
N PRO A 562 -14.59 22.74 6.47
CA PRO A 562 -15.89 23.28 6.06
C PRO A 562 -17.09 22.49 6.60
N VAL A 563 -16.88 21.20 6.92
CA VAL A 563 -17.85 20.28 7.53
C VAL A 563 -17.12 19.31 8.47
N GLU A 564 -17.83 18.76 9.47
CA GLU A 564 -17.29 17.82 10.47
C GLU A 564 -18.23 16.61 10.66
N GLY A 565 -17.77 15.59 11.37
CA GLY A 565 -18.57 14.39 11.67
C GLY A 565 -18.88 13.55 10.43
N GLY A 566 -20.08 12.96 10.36
CA GLY A 566 -20.48 12.10 9.24
C GLY A 566 -20.49 12.81 7.88
N LEU A 567 -20.60 14.14 7.86
CA LEU A 567 -20.50 14.92 6.61
C LEU A 567 -19.11 14.86 5.97
N VAL A 568 -18.05 14.55 6.74
CA VAL A 568 -16.71 14.37 6.18
C VAL A 568 -16.65 13.15 5.26
N GLU A 569 -17.37 12.08 5.61
CA GLU A 569 -17.46 10.86 4.79
C GLU A 569 -18.31 11.10 3.53
N GLU A 570 -19.39 11.87 3.65
CA GLU A 570 -20.26 12.22 2.51
C GLU A 570 -19.55 13.12 1.47
N PHE A 571 -18.75 14.07 1.95
CA PHE A 571 -17.99 15.01 1.11
C PHE A 571 -16.51 14.60 0.97
N GLU A 572 -16.20 13.33 1.21
CA GLU A 572 -14.85 12.79 1.12
C GLU A 572 -14.29 12.97 -0.31
N GLY A 573 -13.11 13.58 -0.43
CA GLY A 573 -12.52 13.91 -1.72
C GLY A 573 -13.14 15.12 -2.44
N GLN A 574 -13.99 15.89 -1.76
CA GLN A 574 -14.35 17.26 -2.17
C GLN A 574 -13.69 18.32 -1.28
N ILE A 575 -13.28 17.94 -0.06
CA ILE A 575 -12.59 18.78 0.92
C ILE A 575 -11.07 18.72 0.66
N PHE A 576 -10.41 19.87 0.65
CA PHE A 576 -9.00 19.96 0.31
C PHE A 576 -8.30 21.15 0.98
N ALA A 577 -6.98 21.06 1.09
CA ALA A 577 -6.16 22.17 1.55
C ALA A 577 -6.08 23.26 0.48
N LEU A 578 -6.45 24.49 0.83
CA LEU A 578 -6.33 25.65 -0.06
C LEU A 578 -5.01 26.40 0.19
N GLY A 579 -4.60 26.48 1.46
CA GLY A 579 -3.36 27.09 1.90
C GLY A 579 -2.91 26.52 3.25
N GLU A 580 -1.90 27.14 3.86
CA GLU A 580 -1.31 26.62 5.12
C GLU A 580 -2.36 26.46 6.23
N ASP A 581 -3.18 27.48 6.47
CA ASP A 581 -4.16 27.43 7.58
C ASP A 581 -5.61 27.20 7.11
N THR A 582 -5.83 26.97 5.81
CA THR A 582 -7.17 27.08 5.21
C THR A 582 -7.59 25.84 4.46
N TRP A 583 -8.80 25.37 4.77
CA TRP A 583 -9.52 24.37 4.01
C TRP A 583 -10.47 25.00 2.99
N ALA A 584 -10.74 24.26 1.92
CA ALA A 584 -11.81 24.54 0.97
C ALA A 584 -12.57 23.25 0.63
N MET A 585 -13.78 23.41 0.07
CA MET A 585 -14.60 22.28 -0.38
C MET A 585 -15.25 22.58 -1.72
N THR A 586 -15.01 21.72 -2.72
CA THR A 586 -15.66 21.83 -4.04
C THR A 586 -17.10 21.32 -3.98
N LEU A 587 -18.04 22.05 -4.58
CA LEU A 587 -19.45 21.69 -4.63
C LEU A 587 -19.93 21.74 -6.07
N GLN A 588 -20.54 20.65 -6.53
CA GLN A 588 -21.01 20.56 -7.90
C GLN A 588 -22.32 21.36 -8.09
N PRO A 589 -22.53 21.93 -9.29
CA PRO A 589 -21.59 21.92 -10.41
C PRO A 589 -20.51 23.00 -10.33
N ASP A 590 -20.75 24.14 -9.67
CA ASP A 590 -19.97 25.38 -9.88
C ASP A 590 -19.76 26.24 -8.63
N ALA A 591 -19.69 25.62 -7.45
CA ALA A 591 -19.46 26.32 -6.20
C ALA A 591 -18.23 25.78 -5.44
N VAL A 592 -17.64 26.63 -4.60
CA VAL A 592 -16.59 26.26 -3.65
C VAL A 592 -16.86 26.96 -2.33
N ILE A 593 -16.74 26.22 -1.23
CA ILE A 593 -16.62 26.84 0.10
C ILE A 593 -15.16 27.20 0.31
N ALA A 594 -14.86 28.48 0.48
CA ALA A 594 -13.52 29.00 0.74
C ALA A 594 -13.62 30.44 1.30
N PRO A 595 -12.56 30.96 1.95
CA PRO A 595 -12.52 32.36 2.37
C PRO A 595 -12.70 33.33 1.20
N GLU A 596 -13.35 34.47 1.47
CA GLU A 596 -13.51 35.54 0.49
C GLU A 596 -12.14 36.08 0.03
N GLY A 597 -11.94 36.28 -1.27
CA GLY A 597 -10.66 36.73 -1.83
C GLY A 597 -9.70 35.62 -2.28
N SER A 598 -10.10 34.35 -2.18
CA SER A 598 -9.26 33.20 -2.54
C SER A 598 -9.31 32.83 -4.04
N GLU A 599 -9.85 33.67 -4.91
CA GLU A 599 -10.13 33.33 -6.32
C GLU A 599 -8.85 32.99 -7.11
N ASP A 600 -7.75 33.69 -6.86
CA ASP A 600 -6.47 33.44 -7.53
C ASP A 600 -5.86 32.10 -7.09
N GLU A 601 -5.96 31.75 -5.80
CA GLU A 601 -5.51 30.46 -5.25
C GLU A 601 -6.36 29.31 -5.80
N LEU A 602 -7.68 29.52 -5.88
CA LEU A 602 -8.61 28.56 -6.46
C LEU A 602 -8.35 28.34 -7.95
N ASP A 603 -8.10 29.37 -8.76
CA ASP A 603 -7.72 29.19 -10.18
C ASP A 603 -6.32 28.56 -10.32
N ALA A 604 -5.44 28.80 -9.37
CA ALA A 604 -4.11 28.21 -9.31
C ALA A 604 -4.09 26.74 -8.86
N LEU A 605 -5.18 26.20 -8.29
CA LEU A 605 -5.29 24.80 -7.86
C LEU A 605 -6.29 24.00 -8.69
N LEU A 606 -7.48 24.56 -8.89
CA LEU A 606 -8.63 23.86 -9.46
C LEU A 606 -8.61 23.85 -10.98
N ALA A 607 -9.30 22.88 -11.55
CA ALA A 607 -9.66 22.85 -12.96
C ALA A 607 -11.04 22.25 -13.16
N TRP A 608 -11.70 22.68 -14.24
CA TRP A 608 -12.82 21.94 -14.80
C TRP A 608 -12.27 20.75 -15.58
N GLY A 609 -12.46 19.52 -15.09
CA GLY A 609 -12.16 18.29 -15.81
C GLY A 609 -13.23 18.04 -16.87
N VAL A 610 -12.94 18.36 -18.13
CA VAL A 610 -13.88 18.18 -19.25
C VAL A 610 -13.70 16.82 -19.89
N GLY A 611 -14.76 16.01 -19.91
CA GLY A 611 -14.73 14.61 -20.35
C GLY A 611 -13.74 13.78 -19.55
N ARG A 612 -13.42 14.19 -18.31
CA ARG A 612 -12.37 13.63 -17.45
C ARG A 612 -10.94 13.69 -18.04
N ARG A 613 -10.74 14.27 -19.22
CA ARG A 613 -9.48 14.19 -20.01
C ARG A 613 -8.74 15.50 -20.11
N HIS A 614 -9.46 16.62 -20.12
CA HIS A 614 -8.90 17.91 -20.45
C HIS A 614 -9.14 18.90 -19.32
N ALA A 615 -8.09 19.59 -18.91
CA ALA A 615 -8.21 20.66 -17.94
C ALA A 615 -8.78 21.91 -18.61
N TRP A 616 -9.78 22.50 -17.97
CA TRP A 616 -10.38 23.74 -18.44
C TRP A 616 -10.28 24.80 -17.33
N PRO A 617 -9.71 25.99 -17.61
CA PRO A 617 -9.43 26.99 -16.58
C PRO A 617 -10.67 27.42 -15.80
N VAL A 618 -10.55 27.54 -14.48
CA VAL A 618 -11.71 27.86 -13.63
C VAL A 618 -12.18 29.29 -13.85
N ARG A 619 -11.26 30.23 -14.00
CA ARG A 619 -11.55 31.65 -14.33
C ARG A 619 -12.35 31.86 -15.62
N TRP A 620 -12.39 30.88 -16.53
CA TRP A 620 -13.25 30.95 -17.73
C TRP A 620 -14.74 30.73 -17.41
N GLY A 621 -15.07 30.17 -16.25
CA GLY A 621 -16.42 29.97 -15.72
C GLY A 621 -16.76 30.94 -14.58
N GLU A 622 -18.05 31.03 -14.25
CA GLU A 622 -18.55 31.79 -13.08
C GLU A 622 -18.53 30.89 -11.84
N LEU A 623 -17.38 30.78 -11.18
CA LEU A 623 -17.27 30.03 -9.92
C LEU A 623 -17.94 30.80 -8.77
N ARG A 624 -18.82 30.14 -8.02
CA ARG A 624 -19.47 30.71 -6.83
C ARG A 624 -18.64 30.39 -5.58
N VAL A 625 -17.91 31.37 -5.05
CA VAL A 625 -17.21 31.24 -3.76
C VAL A 625 -18.18 31.57 -2.62
N LEU A 626 -18.36 30.62 -1.71
CA LEU A 626 -19.29 30.68 -0.58
C LEU A 626 -18.50 30.62 0.74
N PRO A 627 -18.91 31.36 1.78
CA PRO A 627 -18.12 31.47 3.01
C PRO A 627 -18.19 30.23 3.89
N ASP A 628 -19.29 29.47 3.87
CA ASP A 628 -19.54 28.33 4.76
C ASP A 628 -20.60 27.36 4.21
N ALA A 629 -20.71 26.20 4.86
CA ALA A 629 -21.64 25.13 4.48
C ALA A 629 -23.12 25.52 4.68
N LEU A 630 -23.43 26.38 5.65
CA LEU A 630 -24.79 26.88 5.88
C LEU A 630 -25.28 27.78 4.74
N THR A 631 -24.38 28.63 4.24
CA THR A 631 -24.64 29.49 3.10
C THR A 631 -24.79 28.66 1.84
N ALA A 632 -23.93 27.64 1.65
CA ALA A 632 -24.06 26.69 0.56
C ALA A 632 -25.40 25.95 0.57
N ALA A 633 -25.82 25.43 1.73
CA ALA A 633 -27.12 24.80 1.90
C ALA A 633 -28.28 25.72 1.50
N ALA A 634 -28.17 27.03 1.78
CA ALA A 634 -29.24 27.98 1.50
C ALA A 634 -29.39 28.36 0.02
N VAL A 635 -28.32 28.26 -0.78
CA VAL A 635 -28.28 28.80 -2.16
C VAL A 635 -28.09 27.73 -3.24
N LEU A 636 -27.71 26.51 -2.87
CA LEU A 636 -27.48 25.42 -3.81
C LEU A 636 -28.71 24.51 -3.95
N ASP A 637 -29.22 24.46 -5.18
CA ASP A 637 -30.26 23.52 -5.61
C ASP A 637 -29.68 22.18 -6.11
N SER A 638 -28.36 21.96 -5.99
CA SER A 638 -27.69 20.72 -6.36
C SER A 638 -27.86 19.61 -5.31
N GLU A 639 -27.43 18.39 -5.64
CA GLU A 639 -27.39 17.24 -4.74
C GLU A 639 -26.57 17.56 -3.47
N ASP A 640 -25.35 18.09 -3.64
CA ASP A 640 -24.50 18.58 -2.55
C ASP A 640 -25.23 19.59 -1.64
N GLY A 641 -25.96 20.55 -2.24
CA GLY A 641 -26.79 21.49 -1.49
C GLY A 641 -27.96 20.81 -0.75
N GLY A 642 -28.48 19.71 -1.31
CA GLY A 642 -29.46 18.82 -0.68
C GLY A 642 -28.94 18.20 0.61
N ILE A 643 -27.78 17.55 0.53
CA ILE A 643 -27.12 16.90 1.66
C ILE A 643 -26.85 17.91 2.78
N LEU A 644 -26.25 19.07 2.45
CA LEU A 644 -25.98 20.11 3.45
C LEU A 644 -27.25 20.68 4.11
N ARG A 645 -28.37 20.76 3.38
CA ARG A 645 -29.66 21.20 3.94
C ARG A 645 -30.24 20.20 4.93
N GLU A 646 -30.05 18.90 4.69
CA GLU A 646 -30.54 17.83 5.58
C GLU A 646 -29.78 17.83 6.92
N SER A 647 -28.48 18.15 6.90
CA SER A 647 -27.62 18.18 8.10
C SER A 647 -27.49 19.56 8.75
N ARG A 648 -28.40 20.50 8.47
CA ARG A 648 -28.35 21.88 8.99
C ARG A 648 -28.22 21.96 10.51
N GLY A 649 -28.87 21.06 11.25
CA GLY A 649 -28.83 21.04 12.71
C GLY A 649 -27.44 20.70 13.29
N GLU A 650 -26.63 19.94 12.56
CA GLU A 650 -25.25 19.61 12.93
C GLU A 650 -24.31 20.79 12.66
N LEU A 651 -24.52 21.48 11.52
CA LEU A 651 -23.74 22.66 11.13
C LEU A 651 -23.92 23.86 12.08
N GLU A 652 -25.10 24.04 12.67
CA GLU A 652 -25.39 25.14 13.62
C GLU A 652 -24.72 24.94 15.00
N GLY A 653 -24.17 23.75 15.30
CA GLY A 653 -23.53 23.40 16.59
C GLY A 653 -22.02 23.60 16.65
N MET A 654 -21.37 24.03 15.57
CA MET A 654 -19.90 24.04 15.42
C MET A 654 -19.18 25.26 16.02
N ASP A 655 -19.89 26.17 16.69
CA ASP A 655 -19.41 27.52 17.07
C ASP A 655 -18.92 27.67 18.54
N GLY A 656 -18.57 26.58 19.24
CA GLY A 656 -18.24 26.69 20.67
C GLY A 656 -17.23 25.67 21.20
N ASP A 657 -15.95 26.08 21.31
CA ASP A 657 -15.21 26.12 22.59
C ASP A 657 -13.76 26.60 22.36
N GLU A 658 -13.29 27.57 23.16
CA GLU A 658 -11.86 27.89 23.27
C GLU A 658 -11.15 26.81 24.11
N PRO A 659 -9.96 26.33 23.72
CA PRO A 659 -9.29 25.25 24.44
C PRO A 659 -8.73 25.71 25.80
N ALA A 660 -8.99 24.92 26.85
CA ALA A 660 -8.37 25.07 28.16
C ALA A 660 -6.86 24.73 28.15
N GLU A 661 -6.10 25.28 29.11
CA GLU A 661 -4.64 25.08 29.22
C GLU A 661 -4.29 23.60 29.57
N TRP A 662 -3.54 22.92 28.69
CA TRP A 662 -3.13 21.51 28.80
C TRP A 662 -1.64 21.41 29.22
N PRO A 663 -1.19 20.43 30.04
CA PRO A 663 -1.90 19.22 30.51
C PRO A 663 -2.82 19.45 31.72
N PRO A 664 -3.86 18.61 31.87
CA PRO A 664 -4.76 18.65 33.03
C PRO A 664 -4.01 18.32 34.33
N PRO A 665 -4.55 18.68 35.53
CA PRO A 665 -3.96 18.27 36.80
C PRO A 665 -3.85 16.74 36.93
N ASN A 666 -2.68 16.23 37.36
CA ASN A 666 -2.43 14.79 37.54
C ASN A 666 -3.10 14.23 38.82
N THR A 667 -4.40 13.94 38.74
CA THR A 667 -5.24 13.45 39.84
C THR A 667 -5.70 12.00 39.69
N ALA A 668 -5.58 11.42 38.50
CA ALA A 668 -5.99 10.06 38.20
C ALA A 668 -5.05 9.02 38.81
N SER A 669 -5.61 7.85 39.13
CA SER A 669 -4.92 6.72 39.72
C SER A 669 -4.61 5.64 38.67
N VAL A 670 -3.70 4.72 39.02
CA VAL A 670 -3.42 3.54 38.18
C VAL A 670 -4.70 2.72 37.94
N ALA A 671 -5.63 2.68 38.93
CA ALA A 671 -6.88 1.94 38.76
C ALA A 671 -7.76 2.55 37.66
N ASP A 672 -7.77 3.87 37.51
CA ASP A 672 -8.55 4.57 36.48
C ASP A 672 -8.03 4.22 35.08
N LEU A 673 -6.71 4.09 34.91
CA LEU A 673 -6.10 3.66 33.64
C LEU A 673 -6.46 2.21 33.27
N PHE A 674 -6.53 1.30 34.24
CA PHE A 674 -7.01 -0.05 34.00
C PHE A 674 -8.50 -0.11 33.65
N GLU A 675 -9.34 0.73 34.28
CA GLU A 675 -10.76 0.80 33.90
C GLU A 675 -10.94 1.42 32.51
N ALA A 676 -10.13 2.41 32.13
CA ALA A 676 -10.13 2.94 30.77
C ALA A 676 -9.73 1.88 29.74
N ALA A 677 -8.66 1.11 30.00
CA ALA A 677 -8.24 0.01 29.14
C ALA A 677 -9.26 -1.13 29.07
N ARG A 678 -10.01 -1.38 30.15
CA ARG A 678 -11.09 -2.37 30.17
C ARG A 678 -12.33 -1.87 29.42
N GLY A 679 -12.65 -0.58 29.57
CA GLY A 679 -13.76 0.09 28.91
C GLY A 679 -13.59 0.17 27.40
N SER A 680 -12.38 0.42 26.92
CA SER A 680 -12.07 0.49 25.48
C SER A 680 -12.31 -0.83 24.74
N LEU A 681 -12.43 -1.96 25.44
CA LEU A 681 -12.72 -3.27 24.84
C LEU A 681 -14.22 -3.51 24.59
N ALA A 682 -15.11 -2.68 25.13
CA ALA A 682 -16.55 -2.96 25.13
C ALA A 682 -17.19 -2.94 23.72
N GLY A 683 -16.61 -2.20 22.77
CA GLY A 683 -17.08 -2.07 21.39
C GLY A 683 -16.46 -3.05 20.40
N LEU A 684 -15.48 -3.86 20.80
CA LEU A 684 -14.75 -4.73 19.89
C LEU A 684 -15.54 -6.01 19.54
N ASP A 685 -15.50 -6.39 18.27
CA ASP A 685 -16.02 -7.68 17.83
C ASP A 685 -15.19 -8.83 18.44
N ARG A 686 -15.87 -9.68 19.21
CA ARG A 686 -15.22 -10.79 19.93
C ARG A 686 -14.77 -11.92 19.02
N TYR A 687 -15.33 -12.02 17.82
CA TYR A 687 -14.93 -13.02 16.85
C TYR A 687 -13.59 -12.65 16.21
N SER A 688 -13.43 -11.38 15.83
CA SER A 688 -12.23 -10.87 15.17
C SER A 688 -11.09 -10.58 16.15
N TRP A 689 -11.40 -10.03 17.32
CA TRP A 689 -10.39 -9.57 18.30
C TRP A 689 -10.26 -10.45 19.54
N GLY A 690 -10.98 -11.56 19.62
CA GLY A 690 -11.05 -12.41 20.82
C GLY A 690 -9.70 -12.84 21.37
N SER A 691 -8.74 -13.18 20.48
CA SER A 691 -7.37 -13.55 20.89
C SER A 691 -6.59 -12.37 21.47
N HIS A 692 -6.61 -11.21 20.80
CA HIS A 692 -5.91 -10.01 21.26
C HIS A 692 -6.44 -9.51 22.61
N ILE A 693 -7.77 -9.53 22.78
CA ILE A 693 -8.46 -9.23 24.04
C ILE A 693 -7.99 -10.18 25.14
N ALA A 694 -7.97 -11.49 24.85
CA ALA A 694 -7.56 -12.51 25.81
C ALA A 694 -6.11 -12.33 26.26
N ASP A 695 -5.18 -12.09 25.34
CA ASP A 695 -3.75 -11.94 25.65
C ASP A 695 -3.48 -10.72 26.55
N HIS A 696 -4.07 -9.57 26.23
CA HIS A 696 -3.87 -8.34 27.00
C HIS A 696 -4.55 -8.38 28.37
N LEU A 697 -5.78 -8.90 28.47
CA LEU A 697 -6.46 -9.07 29.76
C LEU A 697 -5.73 -10.10 30.64
N ARG A 698 -5.21 -11.19 30.04
CA ARG A 698 -4.41 -12.19 30.75
C ARG A 698 -3.11 -11.59 31.28
N ALA A 699 -2.37 -10.83 30.47
CA ALA A 699 -1.16 -10.14 30.93
C ALA A 699 -1.47 -9.10 32.02
N ALA A 700 -2.56 -8.34 31.88
CA ALA A 700 -3.01 -7.34 32.85
C ALA A 700 -3.42 -7.99 34.18
N ALA A 701 -4.08 -9.14 34.13
CA ALA A 701 -4.41 -9.93 35.31
C ALA A 701 -3.16 -10.43 36.05
N ARG A 702 -2.13 -10.91 35.32
CA ARG A 702 -0.83 -11.27 35.91
C ARG A 702 -0.17 -10.07 36.59
N LEU A 703 -0.19 -8.90 35.96
CA LEU A 703 0.36 -7.67 36.52
C LEU A 703 -0.35 -7.27 37.82
N ARG A 704 -1.70 -7.29 37.85
CA ARG A 704 -2.51 -7.04 39.06
C ARG A 704 -2.21 -8.08 40.15
N ALA A 705 -2.05 -9.36 39.80
CA ALA A 705 -1.68 -10.39 40.75
C ALA A 705 -0.29 -10.17 41.38
N ARG A 706 0.73 -9.78 40.58
CA ARG A 706 2.07 -9.43 41.07
C ARG A 706 2.06 -8.20 42.00
N ARG A 707 1.09 -7.30 41.82
CA ARG A 707 0.87 -6.13 42.70
C ARG A 707 0.12 -6.46 43.99
N GLY A 708 -0.32 -7.72 44.18
CA GLY A 708 -1.08 -8.13 45.35
C GLY A 708 -2.55 -7.69 45.31
N GLU A 709 -3.13 -7.56 44.10
CA GLU A 709 -4.49 -7.09 43.86
C GLU A 709 -5.37 -8.24 43.29
N PRO A 710 -5.64 -9.31 44.06
CA PRO A 710 -6.25 -10.54 43.54
C PRO A 710 -7.68 -10.36 43.03
N GLU A 711 -8.47 -9.51 43.68
CA GLU A 711 -9.86 -9.24 43.27
C GLU A 711 -9.89 -8.50 41.92
N ALA A 712 -9.04 -7.48 41.74
CA ALA A 712 -8.90 -6.76 40.48
C ALA A 712 -8.36 -7.65 39.35
N ALA A 713 -7.44 -8.56 39.64
CA ALA A 713 -6.96 -9.54 38.67
C ALA A 713 -8.09 -10.47 38.17
N LEU A 714 -8.94 -10.95 39.09
CA LEU A 714 -10.05 -11.84 38.73
C LEU A 714 -11.18 -11.14 37.96
N ILE A 715 -11.36 -9.83 38.13
CA ILE A 715 -12.28 -9.03 37.29
C ILE A 715 -11.81 -9.07 35.83
N LEU A 716 -10.52 -8.83 35.57
CA LEU A 716 -9.96 -8.89 34.21
C LEU A 716 -10.06 -10.31 33.62
N VAL A 717 -9.84 -11.34 34.43
CA VAL A 717 -10.04 -12.75 34.00
C VAL A 717 -11.50 -13.00 33.61
N ALA A 718 -12.48 -12.42 34.31
CA ALA A 718 -13.89 -12.64 33.99
C ALA A 718 -14.29 -12.07 32.62
N ASP A 719 -13.63 -11.00 32.18
CA ASP A 719 -13.89 -10.28 30.92
C ASP A 719 -13.27 -10.97 29.69
N ILE A 720 -12.39 -11.97 29.87
CA ILE A 720 -11.83 -12.75 28.76
C ILE A 720 -12.96 -13.58 28.10
N PRO A 721 -13.18 -13.48 26.78
CA PRO A 721 -14.32 -14.14 26.12
C PRO A 721 -14.26 -15.67 26.17
N GLU A 722 -13.13 -16.24 25.75
CA GLU A 722 -12.96 -17.68 25.52
C GLU A 722 -12.72 -18.43 26.85
N PRO A 723 -13.50 -19.48 27.18
CA PRO A 723 -13.32 -20.27 28.40
C PRO A 723 -11.91 -20.88 28.56
N ALA A 724 -11.27 -21.28 27.46
CA ALA A 724 -9.91 -21.84 27.49
C ALA A 724 -8.87 -20.80 27.97
N ASP A 725 -8.96 -19.57 27.47
CA ASP A 725 -8.08 -18.47 27.86
C ASP A 725 -8.36 -17.98 29.28
N ARG A 726 -9.62 -17.96 29.69
CA ARG A 726 -10.00 -17.70 31.09
C ARG A 726 -9.40 -18.70 32.05
N LEU A 727 -9.43 -19.98 31.69
CA LEU A 727 -8.84 -21.05 32.49
C LEU A 727 -7.33 -20.85 32.63
N ALA A 728 -6.64 -20.55 31.53
CA ALA A 728 -5.21 -20.30 31.54
C ALA A 728 -4.85 -19.06 32.36
N ALA A 729 -5.57 -17.95 32.19
CA ALA A 729 -5.37 -16.71 32.96
C ALA A 729 -5.64 -16.89 34.46
N ALA A 730 -6.72 -17.59 34.84
CA ALA A 730 -7.00 -17.92 36.23
C ALA A 730 -5.91 -18.82 36.84
N SER A 731 -5.33 -19.71 36.04
CA SER A 731 -4.21 -20.56 36.45
C SER A 731 -2.94 -19.75 36.68
N ASP A 732 -2.59 -18.83 35.77
CA ASP A 732 -1.44 -17.92 35.93
C ASP A 732 -1.56 -17.06 37.20
N VAL A 733 -2.74 -16.48 37.43
CA VAL A 733 -3.02 -15.69 38.65
C VAL A 733 -2.87 -16.56 39.91
N ALA A 734 -3.32 -17.82 39.88
CA ALA A 734 -3.18 -18.73 41.00
C ALA A 734 -1.71 -19.03 41.33
N VAL A 735 -0.87 -19.26 40.31
CA VAL A 735 0.57 -19.50 40.48
C VAL A 735 1.25 -18.30 41.12
N LEU A 736 1.00 -17.10 40.59
CA LEU A 736 1.61 -15.86 41.08
C LEU A 736 1.22 -15.56 42.53
N LEU A 737 -0.06 -15.74 42.89
CA LEU A 737 -0.54 -15.54 44.26
C LEU A 737 -0.01 -16.60 45.23
N ALA A 738 0.09 -17.87 44.79
CA ALA A 738 0.69 -18.93 45.59
C ALA A 738 2.16 -18.64 45.89
N ARG A 739 2.91 -18.17 44.88
CA ARG A 739 4.31 -17.75 45.01
C ARG A 739 4.47 -16.53 45.93
N ALA A 740 3.53 -15.59 45.90
CA ALA A 740 3.49 -14.44 46.81
C ALA A 740 3.09 -14.81 48.25
N GLY A 741 2.70 -16.06 48.52
CA GLY A 741 2.27 -16.54 49.83
C GLY A 741 0.78 -16.34 50.14
N ASP A 742 -0.01 -15.80 49.21
CA ASP A 742 -1.47 -15.68 49.34
C ASP A 742 -2.18 -16.96 48.88
N THR A 743 -2.04 -18.01 49.70
CA THR A 743 -2.62 -19.33 49.42
C THR A 743 -4.15 -19.29 49.32
N ARG A 744 -4.82 -18.34 49.98
CA ARG A 744 -6.29 -18.26 49.98
C ARG A 744 -6.77 -17.78 48.62
N SER A 745 -6.25 -16.66 48.14
CA SER A 745 -6.63 -16.10 46.84
C SER A 745 -6.15 -16.99 45.69
N ALA A 746 -4.99 -17.64 45.83
CA ALA A 746 -4.51 -18.64 44.88
C ALA A 746 -5.49 -19.81 44.71
N ARG A 747 -6.04 -20.34 45.82
CA ARG A 747 -7.06 -21.39 45.76
C ARG A 747 -8.36 -20.92 45.13
N THR A 748 -8.76 -19.67 45.36
CA THR A 748 -9.94 -19.07 44.72
C THR A 748 -9.75 -18.99 43.21
N ALA A 749 -8.63 -18.44 42.74
CA ALA A 749 -8.31 -18.35 41.32
C ALA A 749 -8.23 -19.75 40.65
N PHE A 750 -7.58 -20.72 41.31
CA PHE A 750 -7.52 -22.07 40.77
C PHE A 750 -8.86 -22.80 40.79
N SER A 751 -9.74 -22.50 41.76
CA SER A 751 -11.10 -23.05 41.76
C SER A 751 -11.91 -22.55 40.56
N LEU A 752 -11.71 -21.30 40.14
CA LEU A 752 -12.29 -20.76 38.89
C LEU A 752 -11.73 -21.49 37.66
N ALA A 753 -10.41 -21.66 37.56
CA ALA A 753 -9.81 -22.43 36.47
C ALA A 753 -10.41 -23.86 36.37
N ARG A 754 -10.56 -24.54 37.51
CA ARG A 754 -11.15 -25.89 37.56
C ARG A 754 -12.63 -25.92 37.20
N SER A 755 -13.40 -24.91 37.56
CA SER A 755 -14.82 -24.86 37.20
C SER A 755 -15.03 -24.68 35.69
N LEU A 756 -14.08 -24.08 34.99
CA LEU A 756 -14.10 -23.88 33.54
C LEU A 756 -13.67 -25.13 32.77
N PHE A 757 -12.93 -26.05 33.40
CA PHE A 757 -12.41 -27.26 32.77
C PHE A 757 -13.46 -28.07 31.97
N PRO A 758 -14.70 -28.32 32.46
CA PRO A 758 -15.71 -29.06 31.71
C PRO A 758 -16.24 -28.34 30.45
N SER A 759 -16.01 -27.04 30.34
CA SER A 759 -16.46 -26.20 29.22
C SER A 759 -15.40 -26.00 28.13
N VAL A 760 -14.20 -26.56 28.30
CA VAL A 760 -13.07 -26.43 27.36
C VAL A 760 -12.90 -27.74 26.59
N ASP A 761 -12.90 -27.68 25.26
CA ASP A 761 -12.57 -28.83 24.41
C ASP A 761 -11.10 -29.24 24.66
N GLN A 762 -10.83 -30.54 24.74
CA GLN A 762 -9.47 -31.07 24.92
C GLN A 762 -8.48 -30.57 23.86
N LYS A 763 -8.96 -30.27 22.65
CA LYS A 763 -8.13 -29.74 21.56
C LYS A 763 -7.65 -28.30 21.80
N MET A 764 -8.29 -27.57 22.70
CA MET A 764 -7.94 -26.18 23.04
C MET A 764 -6.81 -26.09 24.09
N PHE A 765 -6.31 -27.23 24.60
CA PHE A 765 -5.14 -27.29 25.47
C PHE A 765 -3.85 -27.39 24.65
N ASP A 766 -3.46 -26.26 24.06
CA ASP A 766 -2.13 -26.08 23.47
C ASP A 766 -1.01 -26.08 24.54
N ALA A 767 0.23 -25.95 24.08
CA ALA A 767 1.42 -25.97 24.93
C ALA A 767 1.33 -24.96 26.09
N GLY A 768 0.96 -23.70 25.81
CA GLY A 768 0.88 -22.63 26.79
C GLY A 768 -0.25 -22.81 27.82
N ARG A 769 -1.47 -23.11 27.37
CA ARG A 769 -2.64 -23.27 28.25
C ARG A 769 -2.50 -24.51 29.14
N ALA A 770 -1.95 -25.60 28.59
CA ALA A 770 -1.63 -26.81 29.35
C ALA A 770 -0.55 -26.56 30.41
N ALA A 771 0.50 -25.82 30.07
CA ALA A 771 1.58 -25.49 31.00
C ALA A 771 1.09 -24.60 32.15
N SER A 772 0.27 -23.58 31.87
CA SER A 772 -0.33 -22.73 32.91
C SER A 772 -1.18 -23.50 33.90
N PHE A 773 -2.03 -24.42 33.42
CA PHE A 773 -2.84 -25.26 34.30
C PHE A 773 -1.97 -26.22 35.12
N GLY A 774 -0.96 -26.85 34.50
CA GLY A 774 0.03 -27.69 35.19
C GLY A 774 0.82 -26.94 36.26
N ALA A 775 1.21 -25.68 35.98
CA ALA A 775 1.89 -24.81 36.92
C ALA A 775 1.02 -24.49 38.14
N ALA A 776 -0.29 -24.25 37.95
CA ALA A 776 -1.22 -24.03 39.06
C ALA A 776 -1.41 -25.30 39.91
N CYS A 777 -1.50 -26.48 39.29
CA CYS A 777 -1.48 -27.77 39.99
C CYS A 777 -0.20 -27.91 40.84
N GLN A 778 0.96 -27.60 40.26
CA GLN A 778 2.25 -27.69 40.96
C GLN A 778 2.31 -26.72 42.15
N ALA A 779 1.95 -25.45 41.94
CA ALA A 779 1.99 -24.41 42.96
C ALA A 779 1.05 -24.68 44.15
N LEU A 780 -0.04 -25.43 43.93
CA LEU A 780 -1.01 -25.79 44.98
C LEU A 780 -0.83 -27.22 45.53
N GLY A 781 0.23 -27.93 45.13
CA GLY A 781 0.63 -29.22 45.70
C GLY A 781 0.05 -30.46 45.03
N GLU A 782 -0.58 -30.35 43.86
CA GLU A 782 -1.10 -31.46 43.05
C GLU A 782 -0.03 -32.00 42.07
N THR A 783 1.11 -32.43 42.59
CA THR A 783 2.33 -32.72 41.78
C THR A 783 2.14 -33.84 40.75
N GLY A 784 1.36 -34.88 41.03
CA GLY A 784 1.10 -35.97 40.09
C GLY A 784 0.26 -35.54 38.88
N THR A 785 -0.67 -34.62 39.08
CA THR A 785 -1.48 -34.01 38.02
C THR A 785 -0.64 -33.02 37.22
N ALA A 786 0.18 -32.20 37.90
CA ALA A 786 1.08 -31.24 37.26
C ALA A 786 2.04 -31.91 36.27
N GLU A 787 2.62 -33.06 36.63
CA GLU A 787 3.55 -33.78 35.76
C GLU A 787 2.89 -34.28 34.47
N GLN A 788 1.63 -34.73 34.53
CA GLN A 788 0.87 -35.14 33.34
C GLN A 788 0.60 -33.95 32.41
N TRP A 789 0.27 -32.79 32.98
CA TRP A 789 0.04 -31.56 32.20
C TRP A 789 1.33 -31.00 31.60
N PHE A 790 2.46 -31.08 32.30
CA PHE A 790 3.75 -30.68 31.74
C PHE A 790 4.21 -31.63 30.61
N GLN A 791 3.92 -32.92 30.72
CA GLN A 791 4.15 -33.87 29.62
C GLN A 791 3.28 -33.55 28.41
N HIS A 792 2.00 -33.27 28.62
CA HIS A 792 1.09 -32.85 27.56
C HIS A 792 1.54 -31.54 26.92
N ALA A 793 1.88 -30.53 27.72
CA ALA A 793 2.34 -29.22 27.24
C ALA A 793 3.57 -29.34 26.33
N ARG A 794 4.57 -30.13 26.73
CA ARG A 794 5.77 -30.38 25.91
C ARG A 794 5.47 -31.16 24.64
N ALA A 795 4.55 -32.13 24.69
CA ALA A 795 4.14 -32.90 23.52
C ALA A 795 3.32 -32.06 22.52
N SER A 796 2.68 -30.99 23.00
CA SER A 796 1.85 -30.07 22.20
C SER A 796 2.65 -28.91 21.57
N ILE A 797 3.96 -28.83 21.76
CA ILE A 797 4.79 -27.84 21.08
C ILE A 797 4.83 -28.18 19.57
N THR A 798 4.26 -27.31 18.73
CA THR A 798 4.10 -27.54 17.29
C THR A 798 5.32 -27.07 16.50
N ILE A 799 5.65 -27.71 15.36
CA ILE A 799 6.88 -27.42 14.59
C ILE A 799 6.74 -26.23 13.61
N GLU A 800 5.54 -25.70 13.34
CA GLU A 800 5.33 -24.54 12.45
C GLU A 800 4.08 -23.73 12.86
N PRO A 801 4.04 -22.40 12.61
CA PRO A 801 5.09 -21.58 12.02
C PRO A 801 6.08 -20.99 13.04
N ASN A 802 5.84 -21.10 14.36
CA ASN A 802 6.72 -20.54 15.37
C ASN A 802 6.87 -21.41 16.65
N PRO A 803 7.60 -22.55 16.58
CA PRO A 803 7.81 -23.46 17.72
C PRO A 803 8.41 -22.79 18.96
N TRP A 804 9.08 -21.64 18.79
CA TRP A 804 9.79 -20.96 19.88
C TRP A 804 8.83 -20.24 20.85
N GLN A 805 7.74 -19.66 20.36
CA GLN A 805 6.73 -19.02 21.22
C GLN A 805 6.07 -20.03 22.17
N ASP A 806 5.75 -21.22 21.65
CA ASP A 806 5.24 -22.35 22.45
C ASP A 806 6.27 -22.78 23.51
N HIS A 807 7.56 -22.85 23.15
CA HIS A 807 8.64 -23.14 24.09
C HIS A 807 8.69 -22.13 25.23
N VAL A 808 8.67 -20.83 24.93
CA VAL A 808 8.78 -19.77 25.94
C VAL A 808 7.57 -19.76 26.88
N ALA A 809 6.35 -19.95 26.35
CA ALA A 809 5.15 -20.06 27.17
C ALA A 809 5.23 -21.22 28.18
N VAL A 810 5.70 -22.39 27.74
CA VAL A 810 5.89 -23.58 28.61
C VAL A 810 6.98 -23.35 29.64
N ILE A 811 8.11 -22.80 29.22
CA ILE A 811 9.25 -22.48 30.09
C ILE A 811 8.82 -21.51 31.20
N HIS A 812 8.10 -20.44 30.86
CA HIS A 812 7.66 -19.43 31.83
C HIS A 812 6.74 -20.04 32.91
N ALA A 813 5.75 -20.84 32.52
CA ALA A 813 4.84 -21.47 33.46
C ALA A 813 5.56 -22.44 34.43
N MET A 814 6.49 -23.25 33.91
CA MET A 814 7.32 -24.13 34.74
C MET A 814 8.21 -23.33 35.71
N LEU A 815 8.79 -22.24 35.23
CA LEU A 815 9.68 -21.39 36.02
C LEU A 815 8.93 -20.67 37.16
N GLU A 816 7.72 -20.17 36.89
CA GLU A 816 6.87 -19.51 37.89
C GLU A 816 6.43 -20.45 39.02
N CYS A 817 6.27 -21.75 38.73
CA CYS A 817 5.95 -22.75 39.75
C CYS A 817 7.18 -23.47 40.37
N GLY A 818 8.40 -23.04 40.00
CA GLY A 818 9.66 -23.53 40.58
C GLY A 818 10.17 -24.86 40.03
N ARG A 819 9.80 -25.23 38.79
CA ARG A 819 10.31 -26.41 38.07
C ARG A 819 11.51 -26.06 37.18
N ASP A 820 12.53 -25.46 37.79
CA ASP A 820 13.79 -25.10 37.13
C ASP A 820 14.50 -26.31 36.50
N ASP A 821 14.24 -27.51 37.03
CA ASP A 821 14.71 -28.79 36.48
C ASP A 821 14.14 -29.09 35.09
N LEU A 822 12.84 -28.85 34.89
CA LEU A 822 12.18 -29.06 33.59
C LEU A 822 12.55 -27.99 32.58
N VAL A 823 12.73 -26.75 33.05
CA VAL A 823 13.17 -25.64 32.19
C VAL A 823 14.54 -25.95 31.58
N ARG A 824 15.52 -26.39 32.38
CA ARG A 824 16.84 -26.78 31.86
C ARG A 824 16.77 -27.99 30.92
N ALA A 825 15.97 -29.00 31.27
CA ALA A 825 15.78 -30.15 30.40
C ALA A 825 15.15 -29.79 29.04
N LEU A 826 14.28 -28.76 29.00
CA LEU A 826 13.67 -28.25 27.79
C LEU A 826 14.64 -27.37 26.98
N LEU A 827 15.47 -26.56 27.63
CA LEU A 827 16.53 -25.77 26.96
C LEU A 827 17.65 -26.64 26.36
N ASP A 828 17.94 -27.80 26.96
CA ASP A 828 18.85 -28.80 26.40
C ASP A 828 18.26 -29.50 25.16
N ASP A 829 16.93 -29.55 25.07
CA ASP A 829 16.18 -30.17 23.98
C ASP A 829 16.05 -29.21 22.79
N ARG A 830 17.05 -29.25 21.90
CA ARG A 830 17.15 -28.31 20.78
C ARG A 830 16.12 -28.51 19.67
N SER A 831 15.25 -29.53 19.75
CA SER A 831 14.20 -29.76 18.75
C SER A 831 13.08 -28.72 18.90
N GLY A 832 13.26 -27.56 18.27
CA GLY A 832 12.32 -26.43 18.29
C GLY A 832 12.97 -25.08 18.62
N HIS A 833 14.29 -25.04 18.84
CA HIS A 833 15.05 -23.80 18.77
C HIS A 833 15.03 -23.26 17.31
N PRO A 834 14.91 -21.94 17.11
CA PRO A 834 14.92 -21.35 15.77
C PRO A 834 16.28 -21.60 15.07
N SER A 835 16.24 -21.83 13.76
CA SER A 835 17.42 -22.16 12.93
C SER A 835 18.19 -20.92 12.40
N GLY A 836 17.76 -19.70 12.77
CA GLY A 836 18.36 -18.43 12.31
C GLY A 836 18.39 -17.36 13.41
N SER A 837 18.91 -16.17 13.09
CA SER A 837 18.98 -15.01 14.00
C SER A 837 17.60 -14.35 14.17
N PHE A 838 16.80 -14.89 15.09
CA PHE A 838 15.45 -14.38 15.42
C PHE A 838 15.25 -14.11 16.91
N PHE A 839 16.32 -14.04 17.68
CA PHE A 839 16.23 -13.87 19.13
C PHE A 839 16.14 -12.38 19.51
N SER A 840 15.03 -11.73 19.17
CA SER A 840 14.71 -10.36 19.61
C SER A 840 13.73 -10.34 20.81
N GLU A 841 13.64 -11.42 21.58
CA GLU A 841 12.73 -11.53 22.72
C GLU A 841 13.39 -11.03 24.02
N ALA A 842 13.60 -9.72 24.09
CA ALA A 842 14.19 -9.07 25.25
C ALA A 842 13.43 -9.35 26.56
N GLU A 843 12.12 -9.56 26.45
CA GLU A 843 11.17 -9.72 27.55
C GLU A 843 11.54 -10.89 28.48
N TRP A 844 12.06 -12.00 27.93
CA TRP A 844 12.47 -13.16 28.72
C TRP A 844 13.74 -12.92 29.52
N LEU A 845 14.77 -12.35 28.90
CA LEU A 845 16.01 -11.99 29.60
C LEU A 845 15.73 -10.91 30.65
N VAL A 846 14.91 -9.91 30.32
CA VAL A 846 14.42 -8.90 31.27
C VAL A 846 13.72 -9.57 32.45
N TYR A 847 12.85 -10.55 32.22
CA TYR A 847 12.20 -11.33 33.27
C TYR A 847 13.21 -12.06 34.17
N LEU A 848 14.16 -12.80 33.59
CA LEU A 848 15.17 -13.54 34.36
C LEU A 848 16.06 -12.61 35.19
N LEU A 849 16.47 -11.48 34.61
CA LEU A 849 17.29 -10.47 35.28
C LEU A 849 16.54 -9.78 36.42
N ARG A 850 15.26 -9.41 36.21
CA ARG A 850 14.43 -8.78 37.24
C ARG A 850 14.01 -9.74 38.35
N THR A 851 13.95 -11.04 38.06
CA THR A 851 13.69 -12.08 39.07
C THR A 851 14.94 -12.64 39.74
N GLY A 852 16.13 -12.11 39.40
CA GLY A 852 17.41 -12.48 40.03
C GLY A 852 18.01 -13.81 39.55
N ARG A 853 17.52 -14.38 38.44
CA ARG A 853 17.94 -15.67 37.86
C ARG A 853 19.07 -15.49 36.84
N LEU A 854 20.19 -14.91 37.28
CA LEU A 854 21.32 -14.57 36.41
C LEU A 854 22.02 -15.80 35.81
N ASP A 855 21.98 -16.93 36.51
CA ASP A 855 22.50 -18.22 36.05
C ASP A 855 21.75 -18.70 34.80
N LEU A 856 20.42 -18.72 34.84
CA LEU A 856 19.58 -19.09 33.70
C LEU A 856 19.69 -18.07 32.56
N ALA A 857 19.81 -16.77 32.88
CA ALA A 857 20.02 -15.73 31.86
C ALA A 857 21.33 -15.97 31.09
N ARG A 858 22.40 -16.42 31.75
CA ARG A 858 23.67 -16.79 31.11
C ARG A 858 23.57 -18.06 30.28
N GLU A 859 22.88 -19.08 30.78
CA GLU A 859 22.63 -20.32 30.01
C GLU A 859 21.89 -19.99 28.70
N PHE A 860 20.91 -19.09 28.76
CA PHE A 860 20.12 -18.66 27.61
C PHE A 860 20.91 -17.78 26.62
N GLN A 861 21.71 -16.83 27.12
CA GLN A 861 22.61 -16.02 26.28
C GLN A 861 23.63 -16.87 25.51
N SER A 862 23.97 -18.05 26.02
CA SER A 862 24.93 -18.97 25.36
C SER A 862 24.34 -19.72 24.15
N LEU A 863 23.04 -19.58 23.88
CA LEU A 863 22.41 -20.13 22.69
C LEU A 863 22.89 -19.38 21.42
N PRO A 864 23.06 -20.05 20.27
CA PRO A 864 23.51 -19.41 19.03
C PRO A 864 22.48 -18.41 18.47
N GLY A 865 22.90 -17.33 17.81
CA GLY A 865 22.02 -16.40 17.07
C GLY A 865 21.46 -15.21 17.85
N TRP A 866 22.02 -14.91 19.03
CA TRP A 866 21.57 -13.84 19.92
C TRP A 866 22.34 -12.54 19.77
N ASP A 867 21.61 -11.43 19.66
CA ASP A 867 22.08 -10.08 19.97
C ASP A 867 21.45 -9.60 21.28
N VAL A 868 22.09 -8.67 21.99
CA VAL A 868 21.58 -8.16 23.28
C VAL A 868 20.64 -7.00 23.02
N PRO A 869 19.33 -7.13 23.28
CA PRO A 869 18.39 -6.05 22.97
C PRO A 869 18.56 -4.85 23.91
N TYR A 870 18.19 -3.67 23.41
CA TYR A 870 18.26 -2.41 24.15
C TYR A 870 17.54 -2.47 25.52
N GLU A 871 16.43 -3.20 25.63
CA GLU A 871 15.69 -3.38 26.88
C GLU A 871 16.51 -4.09 27.96
N VAL A 872 17.35 -5.06 27.57
CA VAL A 872 18.26 -5.77 28.46
C VAL A 872 19.37 -4.83 28.93
N LEU A 873 19.91 -4.01 28.02
CA LEU A 873 20.87 -2.96 28.36
C LEU A 873 20.28 -1.95 29.35
N ARG A 874 19.03 -1.54 29.15
CA ARG A 874 18.34 -0.64 30.10
C ARG A 874 18.18 -1.28 31.48
N VAL A 875 17.87 -2.57 31.57
CA VAL A 875 17.81 -3.28 32.86
C VAL A 875 19.19 -3.36 33.51
N PHE A 876 20.27 -3.56 32.75
CA PHE A 876 21.64 -3.48 33.30
C PHE A 876 21.95 -2.10 33.86
N ALA A 877 21.57 -1.05 33.15
CA ALA A 877 21.77 0.32 33.61
C ALA A 877 20.95 0.62 34.87
N GLU A 878 19.67 0.23 34.91
CA GLU A 878 18.78 0.35 36.08
C GLU A 878 19.35 -0.40 37.30
N GLN A 879 19.94 -1.59 37.11
CA GLN A 879 20.49 -2.41 38.19
C GLN A 879 21.94 -2.07 38.59
N GLY A 880 22.57 -1.08 37.94
CA GLY A 880 23.97 -0.73 38.20
C GLY A 880 24.96 -1.82 37.76
N ARG A 881 24.64 -2.60 36.72
CA ARG A 881 25.41 -3.74 36.22
C ARG A 881 26.30 -3.36 35.04
N ALA A 882 27.20 -2.39 35.26
CA ALA A 882 28.20 -2.00 34.27
C ALA A 882 29.07 -3.19 33.82
N ASP A 883 29.27 -4.20 34.68
CA ASP A 883 29.99 -5.44 34.34
C ASP A 883 29.28 -6.27 33.26
N LEU A 884 27.94 -6.35 33.31
CA LEU A 884 27.17 -7.05 32.26
C LEU A 884 27.06 -6.18 31.01
N MET A 885 26.94 -4.86 31.16
CA MET A 885 26.98 -3.93 30.03
C MET A 885 28.28 -4.07 29.22
N GLU A 886 29.43 -4.16 29.90
CA GLU A 886 30.74 -4.34 29.25
C GLU A 886 30.94 -5.75 28.66
N THR A 887 30.39 -6.80 29.27
CA THR A 887 30.61 -8.17 28.79
C THR A 887 29.59 -8.63 27.74
N TRP A 888 28.37 -8.08 27.75
CA TRP A 888 27.29 -8.46 26.84
C TRP A 888 27.03 -7.38 25.78
N GLY A 889 27.30 -6.11 26.06
CA GLY A 889 26.96 -4.97 25.19
C GLY A 889 27.93 -4.67 24.03
N ASP A 890 29.09 -5.32 23.95
CA ASP A 890 30.14 -5.08 22.93
C ASP A 890 29.67 -5.28 21.46
N HIS A 891 28.48 -5.83 21.25
CA HIS A 891 27.91 -6.16 19.93
C HIS A 891 26.77 -5.22 19.50
N ASP A 892 26.33 -4.28 20.34
CA ASP A 892 25.22 -3.37 20.02
C ASP A 892 25.71 -1.94 19.76
N TRP A 893 25.36 -1.38 18.59
CA TRP A 893 25.70 -0.02 18.18
C TRP A 893 24.93 1.05 18.97
N ALA A 894 23.91 0.66 19.76
CA ALA A 894 23.03 1.53 20.53
C ALA A 894 23.47 1.78 22.00
N VAL A 895 24.65 1.33 22.43
CA VAL A 895 25.16 1.61 23.79
C VAL A 895 25.59 3.08 23.90
N GLY A 896 24.65 3.97 24.18
CA GLY A 896 24.92 5.40 24.41
C GLY A 896 25.70 5.65 25.71
N ASP A 897 26.56 6.69 25.70
CA ASP A 897 27.38 7.10 26.86
C ASP A 897 26.53 7.30 28.14
N GLU A 898 25.28 7.75 27.99
CA GLU A 898 24.34 7.97 29.10
C GLU A 898 23.93 6.67 29.83
N LEU A 899 23.70 5.57 29.11
CA LEU A 899 23.32 4.28 29.70
C LEU A 899 24.50 3.64 30.45
N VAL A 900 25.71 3.78 29.90
CA VAL A 900 26.94 3.31 30.56
C VAL A 900 27.22 4.14 31.81
N GLU A 901 27.02 5.45 31.75
CA GLU A 901 27.18 6.33 32.90
C GLU A 901 26.11 6.05 33.97
N LEU A 902 24.88 5.73 33.56
CA LEU A 902 23.82 5.28 34.47
C LEU A 902 24.15 3.94 35.13
N ALA A 903 24.63 2.96 34.36
CA ALA A 903 25.05 1.65 34.87
C ALA A 903 26.21 1.72 35.87
N ARG A 904 27.07 2.75 35.77
CA ARG A 904 28.19 3.01 36.69
C ARG A 904 27.75 3.67 37.99
N ARG A 905 26.55 4.27 38.06
CA ARG A 905 25.99 4.82 39.30
C ARG A 905 25.58 3.63 40.18
N SER A 906 26.20 3.49 41.35
CA SER A 906 25.95 2.36 42.27
C SER A 906 24.56 2.36 42.94
N THR A 907 23.69 3.30 42.55
CA THR A 907 22.32 3.44 43.07
C THR A 907 21.38 3.56 41.87
N PRO A 908 20.39 2.66 41.72
CA PRO A 908 19.37 2.74 40.67
C PRO A 908 18.66 4.10 40.67
N PRO A 909 18.40 4.74 39.51
CA PRO A 909 17.50 5.88 39.47
C PRO A 909 16.09 5.40 39.85
N VAL A 910 15.53 5.96 40.92
CA VAL A 910 14.12 5.76 41.24
C VAL A 910 13.31 6.56 40.22
N ARG A 911 12.52 5.89 39.37
CA ARG A 911 11.55 6.61 38.51
C ARG A 911 10.67 7.47 39.43
N PRO A 912 10.64 8.80 39.26
CA PRO A 912 9.77 9.64 40.07
C PRO A 912 8.31 9.21 39.82
N SER A 913 7.54 9.01 40.88
CA SER A 913 6.13 8.61 40.79
C SER A 913 5.21 9.72 40.28
N THR A 914 5.76 10.91 40.05
CA THR A 914 5.06 12.11 39.60
C THR A 914 5.92 12.87 38.59
N PRO A 915 5.32 13.52 37.59
CA PRO A 915 6.05 14.28 36.57
C PRO A 915 6.83 15.44 37.18
N THR A 916 7.99 15.75 36.62
CA THR A 916 8.74 16.98 36.97
C THR A 916 8.21 18.20 36.21
N ASP A 917 8.57 19.41 36.65
CA ASP A 917 8.25 20.66 35.91
C ASP A 917 8.82 20.67 34.48
N GLN A 918 9.88 19.90 34.22
CA GLN A 918 10.43 19.74 32.88
C GLN A 918 9.55 18.82 32.03
N ASP A 919 9.02 17.74 32.61
CA ASP A 919 8.11 16.82 31.94
C ASP A 919 6.79 17.52 31.59
N LEU A 920 6.23 18.31 32.52
CA LEU A 920 5.01 19.08 32.28
C LEU A 920 5.15 20.06 31.11
N ARG A 921 6.26 20.79 31.05
CA ARG A 921 6.56 21.68 29.91
C ARG A 921 6.79 20.93 28.61
N GLY A 922 7.45 19.77 28.68
CA GLY A 922 7.70 18.91 27.52
C GLY A 922 6.41 18.35 26.93
N LEU A 923 5.50 17.89 27.79
CA LEU A 923 4.16 17.46 27.42
C LEU A 923 3.40 18.62 26.78
N ALA A 924 3.27 19.76 27.47
CA ALA A 924 2.48 20.91 26.98
C ALA A 924 2.93 21.38 25.60
N ARG A 925 4.26 21.49 25.39
CA ARG A 925 4.83 21.87 24.10
C ARG A 925 4.47 20.86 23.02
N ARG A 926 4.60 19.55 23.29
CA ARG A 926 4.32 18.51 22.31
C ARG A 926 2.84 18.43 21.96
N TYR A 927 1.96 18.62 22.94
CA TYR A 927 0.52 18.72 22.69
C TYR A 927 0.19 19.90 21.78
N ALA A 928 0.76 21.08 22.03
CA ALA A 928 0.58 22.25 21.16
C ALA A 928 1.10 22.00 19.72
N GLU A 929 2.24 21.31 19.56
CA GLU A 929 2.74 20.88 18.25
C GLU A 929 1.75 19.96 17.54
N ILE A 930 1.14 19.01 18.27
CA ILE A 930 0.16 18.05 17.73
C ILE A 930 -1.14 18.74 17.31
N GLN A 931 -1.56 19.81 18.01
CA GLN A 931 -2.73 20.60 17.58
C GLN A 931 -2.50 21.29 16.22
N GLY A 932 -1.24 21.50 15.82
CA GLY A 932 -0.89 21.97 14.48
C GLY A 932 -0.88 20.86 13.41
N ILE A 933 -1.04 19.59 13.80
CA ILE A 933 -1.08 18.44 12.88
C ILE A 933 -2.52 18.22 12.39
N PRO A 934 -2.76 17.77 11.15
CA PRO A 934 -4.00 17.11 10.70
C PRO A 934 -4.78 16.28 11.73
N HIS A 935 -6.10 16.47 11.89
CA HIS A 935 -6.88 15.56 12.77
C HIS A 935 -6.78 14.09 12.34
N SER A 936 -6.80 13.79 11.04
CA SER A 936 -6.65 12.43 10.51
C SER A 936 -5.27 11.80 10.75
N GLN A 937 -4.22 12.60 10.94
CA GLN A 937 -2.85 12.12 11.18
C GLN A 937 -2.42 12.31 12.64
N ARG A 938 -3.32 12.78 13.51
CA ARG A 938 -3.03 13.01 14.93
C ARG A 938 -2.93 11.72 15.74
N ALA A 939 -3.52 10.61 15.27
CA ALA A 939 -3.57 9.35 16.02
C ALA A 939 -2.19 8.90 16.51
N HIS A 940 -1.23 8.70 15.59
CA HIS A 940 0.11 8.25 15.96
C HIS A 940 0.90 9.25 16.84
N PRO A 941 0.92 10.57 16.53
CA PRO A 941 1.48 11.56 17.46
C PRO A 941 0.84 11.57 18.85
N ILE A 942 -0.48 11.35 18.95
CA ILE A 942 -1.22 11.26 20.22
C ILE A 942 -0.80 9.99 20.98
N GLU A 943 -0.69 8.83 20.32
CA GLU A 943 -0.16 7.59 20.93
C GLU A 943 1.22 7.82 21.54
N ARG A 944 2.14 8.44 20.79
CA ARG A 944 3.49 8.77 21.28
C ARG A 944 3.46 9.73 22.47
N LEU A 945 2.48 10.63 22.52
CA LEU A 945 2.29 11.52 23.66
C LEU A 945 1.68 10.79 24.88
N ILE A 946 0.79 9.83 24.66
CA ILE A 946 0.26 8.92 25.69
C ILE A 946 1.41 8.12 26.30
N GLU A 947 2.29 7.54 25.48
CA GLU A 947 3.48 6.81 25.93
C GLU A 947 4.34 7.69 26.85
N ARG A 948 4.63 8.92 26.41
CA ARG A 948 5.44 9.87 27.16
C ARG A 948 4.79 10.33 28.46
N ALA A 949 3.47 10.52 28.45
CA ALA A 949 2.70 10.83 29.66
C ALA A 949 2.74 9.66 30.66
N ALA A 950 2.63 8.42 30.17
CA ALA A 950 2.75 7.22 31.00
C ALA A 950 4.16 7.04 31.58
N GLU A 951 5.21 7.28 30.78
CA GLU A 951 6.61 7.18 31.21
C GLU A 951 6.97 8.12 32.37
N CYS A 952 6.45 9.35 32.36
CA CYS A 952 6.69 10.33 33.42
C CYS A 952 5.66 10.27 34.57
N GLY A 953 4.71 9.34 34.51
CA GLY A 953 3.69 9.14 35.56
C GLY A 953 2.52 10.13 35.55
N HIS A 954 2.23 10.77 34.40
CA HIS A 954 1.11 11.70 34.23
C HIS A 954 -0.18 11.01 33.77
N ILE A 955 -0.81 10.24 34.65
CA ILE A 955 -1.98 9.40 34.32
C ILE A 955 -3.17 10.21 33.79
N SER A 956 -3.46 11.38 34.36
CA SER A 956 -4.59 12.21 33.88
C SER A 956 -4.40 12.70 32.45
N ALA A 957 -3.17 12.93 32.00
CA ALA A 957 -2.89 13.37 30.64
C ALA A 957 -2.98 12.19 29.66
N ALA A 958 -2.51 11.00 30.07
CA ALA A 958 -2.70 9.79 29.28
C ALA A 958 -4.19 9.48 29.07
N LEU A 959 -5.02 9.59 30.12
CA LEU A 959 -6.47 9.39 30.02
C LEU A 959 -7.16 10.41 29.12
N ASP A 960 -6.82 11.70 29.27
CA ASP A 960 -7.35 12.78 28.44
C ASP A 960 -7.01 12.58 26.96
N LEU A 961 -5.79 12.15 26.65
CA LEU A 961 -5.36 11.85 25.28
C LEU A 961 -5.97 10.57 24.70
N LEU A 962 -6.25 9.55 25.51
CA LEU A 962 -6.92 8.33 25.05
C LEU A 962 -8.30 8.62 24.47
N GLU A 963 -9.00 9.63 24.99
CA GLU A 963 -10.30 10.06 24.47
C GLU A 963 -10.22 10.73 23.09
N LEU A 964 -9.03 11.20 22.69
CA LEU A 964 -8.77 11.79 21.38
C LEU A 964 -8.42 10.74 20.31
N LEU A 965 -8.16 9.49 20.70
CA LEU A 965 -7.97 8.40 19.74
C LEU A 965 -9.32 7.87 19.24
N PRO A 966 -9.41 7.46 17.97
CA PRO A 966 -10.67 7.00 17.40
C PRO A 966 -11.18 5.70 18.05
N GLU A 967 -12.51 5.53 18.12
CA GLU A 967 -13.17 4.28 18.52
C GLU A 967 -13.73 3.56 17.30
N ARG A 968 -12.86 3.06 16.40
CA ARG A 968 -13.25 2.40 15.14
C ARG A 968 -13.66 0.94 15.28
N GLY A 969 -13.67 0.39 16.50
CA GLY A 969 -13.85 -1.05 16.70
C GLY A 969 -12.60 -1.89 16.39
N ASP A 970 -11.44 -1.24 16.29
CA ASP A 970 -10.11 -1.85 16.14
C ASP A 970 -9.38 -1.91 17.50
N PHE A 971 -8.63 -2.99 17.74
CA PHE A 971 -7.77 -3.13 18.92
C PHE A 971 -6.53 -2.21 18.87
N ASN A 972 -6.02 -1.91 17.68
CA ASN A 972 -4.75 -1.19 17.46
C ASN A 972 -4.80 0.29 17.86
N ASP A 973 -5.99 0.89 17.99
CA ASP A 973 -6.19 2.27 18.38
C ASP A 973 -6.18 2.44 19.92
N ARG A 974 -7.30 2.94 20.48
CA ARG A 974 -7.50 3.22 21.90
C ARG A 974 -7.21 2.03 22.83
N PRO A 975 -7.56 0.76 22.51
CA PRO A 975 -7.24 -0.37 23.37
C PRO A 975 -5.73 -0.61 23.49
N SER A 976 -5.02 -0.72 22.36
CA SER A 976 -3.57 -0.91 22.33
C SER A 976 -2.84 0.21 23.07
N ALA A 977 -3.19 1.47 22.81
CA ALA A 977 -2.60 2.62 23.50
C ALA A 977 -2.85 2.60 25.02
N ALA A 978 -4.05 2.22 25.46
CA ALA A 978 -4.38 2.14 26.89
C ALA A 978 -3.60 1.03 27.58
N PHE A 979 -3.49 -0.16 26.97
CA PHE A 979 -2.65 -1.24 27.51
C PHE A 979 -1.16 -0.89 27.47
N GLY A 980 -0.68 -0.28 26.39
CA GLY A 980 0.69 0.24 26.26
C GLY A 980 1.05 1.22 27.37
N ALA A 981 0.16 2.15 27.68
CA ALA A 981 0.31 3.08 28.81
C ALA A 981 0.42 2.34 30.16
N ILE A 982 -0.38 1.30 30.39
CA ILE A 982 -0.28 0.44 31.59
C ILE A 982 1.11 -0.21 31.66
N TRP A 983 1.60 -0.75 30.54
CA TRP A 983 2.89 -1.41 30.47
C TRP A 983 4.05 -0.45 30.74
N LEU A 984 4.04 0.73 30.11
CA LEU A 984 5.07 1.75 30.29
C LEU A 984 5.09 2.28 31.73
N LEU A 985 3.92 2.56 32.29
CA LEU A 985 3.78 3.06 33.65
C LEU A 985 4.25 2.03 34.69
N CYS A 986 3.87 0.76 34.53
CA CYS A 986 4.10 -0.26 35.55
C CYS A 986 5.42 -1.02 35.39
N THR A 987 5.90 -1.18 34.16
CA THR A 987 7.07 -2.02 33.83
C THR A 987 8.21 -1.23 33.19
N GLY A 988 7.87 -0.09 32.59
CA GLY A 988 8.78 0.73 31.80
C GLY A 988 8.92 0.33 30.34
N PHE A 989 8.22 -0.71 29.88
CA PHE A 989 8.26 -1.17 28.50
C PHE A 989 6.89 -1.01 27.87
N ASN A 990 6.83 -0.70 26.57
CA ASN A 990 5.57 -0.56 25.84
C ASN A 990 5.02 -1.89 25.31
N ARG A 991 5.25 -2.98 26.04
CA ARG A 991 4.84 -4.33 25.67
C ARG A 991 4.34 -5.07 26.90
N PRO A 992 3.36 -5.99 26.73
CA PRO A 992 2.83 -6.74 27.85
C PRO A 992 3.95 -7.53 28.54
N PRO A 993 4.05 -7.49 29.88
CA PRO A 993 4.98 -8.35 30.58
C PRO A 993 4.51 -9.81 30.48
N PHE A 994 5.45 -10.72 30.20
CA PHE A 994 5.24 -12.16 30.38
C PHE A 994 4.89 -12.52 31.84
#